data_AF-A0AAD7I094-F1
#
_entry.id   AF-A0AAD7I094-F1
#
_cell.length_a   1.000
_cell.length_b   1.000
_cell.length_c   1.000
_cell.angle_alpha   90.00
_cell.angle_beta   90.00
_cell.angle_gamma   90.00
#
_symmetry.space_group_name_H-M   'P 1'
#
loop_
_entity.id
_entity.type
_entity.pdbx_description
1 polymer ?
#
loop_
_entity_poly.entity_id
_entity_poly.type
_entity_poly.pdbx_seq_one_letter_code
_entity_poly.pdbx_strand_id
1 'polypeptide(L)'
;MAHPLFWPGKRYFYPIGNTSAVSLARDVPPEKDINLLLLGCGDPRNVLFTLFCEHNAATRKLDFTCVDFEPAVLARNVLLLSLIIDKKPTNHLFNIFFHLYLEKDSLALLVAQCQALLDASTTLESWRESPYGSTLRMSSKHTLTELHWHWDQYAKMHTLPKSKLQVIVAKFKAGVAEYQSQYQDGDMLHTSRSAGPLMMHAMQMLSHCFHDFWKYGTTFVSAPRRSAATLLNPTFVYTQAGPGCHVHYGTDPVMPFHLAPIFGNFNAAPSRSDIEKGIRAQFQNWCTAFHRHHDQGLCIIRVFFADAIFGARALQICRESGALKTRIPVCQWHTETITLDMEEYKHAPLIFDVIDTSNLDDHLGLLNVLPTSIPLLPCSGDGVLYLESLLVQNPDGDTPKDFAKRFHADLTVMSVLFRLCPVDFVTGYSSRSNVHELIAYELIHRGANTVQYHQVTTWKTLGCDIPVVESWQLGTFLYDLYHALFEEEDAMTFWQRHRVNPLQAVGHSSLVHYSRESFVLLLRFIRDRLQISREEWIAVLDRFSDIHMADHSMKMDTVRYQDFCGLLHLHGVYTMDIYRLDFVPCVGPFRAWSQVTPLVRVFLTIPREKLRIFTDGQAATPTLEAGMRGPRMHNLFSSIHAAFGTLSAMGTPANIKAYFEEDREGFQGTKPLIISFIMPAMLLTGYGPGYDRPEDIHITLALQSNPSNTIHYAPRLGAHLEIYSARLLDKESVLVLPEQPLPSGLSVKMTVPSVSGSIGSQRPTSANFNEEGDLLEFFSTKISVEDKLAKLALQSSGNVTVEQTSFRTVQLVLGGRTQNVIFPFPVTAAQHRLRVARKSLWIEIIVPLRKSFTQGGVNVDPFPVAVPGLMPWSVHYLNLQCLPAVNLKTRELHGWLNPHVGAAFSKREVKARKKKDVDALMFVKDTIHAIIVRASGIQPKGSSPQRIFALRDKATNNCDTIFFVDQLRFDLSSHTIVCDGFILPLDGERFTQIEQHFVKLIPKTESVLLEKGEVRSWKLLLPVLAERCRTWKHLDSCQYVVEGRIPLTTQMEAIPLCACGEGQDVQGMHNVPLWKPLAKYCTRIALSPFFGVSYLETIGRTDRSCCVCRAKAGLTCPKCKKDRYCGQICQKKDWKRHKIAHHDLFEK
;
A
#
# COMPACT_ATOMS: atom_id res chain seq x y z
N MET A 1 -15.98 -0.16 -5.00
CA MET A 1 -15.45 1.13 -5.50
C MET A 1 -15.53 1.19 -7.02
N ALA A 2 -15.20 2.34 -7.61
CA ALA A 2 -15.25 2.62 -9.04
C ALA A 2 -14.09 3.55 -9.43
N HIS A 3 -13.61 3.46 -10.68
CA HIS A 3 -12.52 4.29 -11.20
C HIS A 3 -12.97 4.92 -12.52
N PRO A 4 -12.63 6.21 -12.79
CA PRO A 4 -12.98 6.84 -14.06
C PRO A 4 -12.45 6.04 -15.26
N LEU A 5 -13.17 6.10 -16.39
CA LEU A 5 -12.74 5.47 -17.62
C LEU A 5 -11.74 6.37 -18.34
N PHE A 6 -10.60 5.80 -18.72
CA PHE A 6 -9.53 6.49 -19.45
C PHE A 6 -9.38 5.91 -20.84
N TRP A 7 -9.22 6.78 -21.84
CA TRP A 7 -8.66 6.32 -23.10
C TRP A 7 -7.22 5.85 -22.84
N PRO A 8 -6.88 4.58 -23.12
CA PRO A 8 -5.63 4.00 -22.61
C PRO A 8 -4.36 4.51 -23.29
N GLY A 9 -4.46 5.33 -24.34
CA GLY A 9 -3.30 5.90 -25.04
C GLY A 9 -2.27 4.81 -25.41
N LYS A 10 -1.07 4.90 -24.83
CA LYS A 10 -0.05 3.83 -24.88
C LYS A 10 -0.20 2.92 -23.67
N ARG A 11 -0.66 1.68 -23.90
CA ARG A 11 -0.66 0.62 -22.88
C ARG A 11 0.75 0.12 -22.64
N TYR A 12 1.19 0.15 -21.38
CA TYR A 12 2.45 -0.42 -20.94
C TYR A 12 2.23 -1.79 -20.29
N PHE A 13 3.14 -2.70 -20.60
CA PHE A 13 3.24 -4.04 -20.05
C PHE A 13 4.35 -4.06 -19.01
N TYR A 14 4.06 -4.57 -17.81
CA TYR A 14 4.98 -4.65 -16.68
C TYR A 14 5.39 -6.12 -16.42
N PRO A 15 6.27 -6.70 -17.26
CA PRO A 15 6.64 -8.11 -17.15
C PRO A 15 7.51 -8.42 -15.92
N ILE A 16 8.17 -7.40 -15.37
CA ILE A 16 9.08 -7.54 -14.24
C ILE A 16 8.70 -6.41 -13.31
N GLY A 17 8.54 -6.72 -12.03
CA GLY A 17 8.14 -5.69 -11.10
C GLY A 17 9.27 -4.68 -10.87
N ASN A 18 8.88 -3.51 -10.37
CA ASN A 18 9.68 -2.29 -10.27
C ASN A 18 10.24 -1.98 -8.86
N THR A 19 10.16 -2.94 -7.93
CA THR A 19 10.70 -2.85 -6.56
C THR A 19 11.45 -4.14 -6.19
N SER A 20 12.22 -4.18 -5.11
CA SER A 20 12.80 -5.44 -4.64
C SER A 20 11.72 -6.36 -4.04
N ALA A 21 11.92 -7.67 -4.09
CA ALA A 21 11.00 -8.62 -3.47
C ALA A 21 10.79 -8.36 -1.96
N VAL A 22 9.60 -8.66 -1.44
CA VAL A 22 9.25 -8.52 -0.02
C VAL A 22 8.62 -9.80 0.52
N SER A 23 8.87 -10.13 1.80
CA SER A 23 8.19 -11.24 2.45
C SER A 23 6.79 -10.81 2.88
N LEU A 24 5.77 -11.47 2.36
CA LEU A 24 4.37 -11.19 2.62
C LEU A 24 3.89 -11.77 3.96
N ALA A 25 4.67 -12.64 4.59
CA ALA A 25 4.36 -13.25 5.88
C ALA A 25 4.95 -12.50 7.08
N ARG A 26 5.55 -11.32 6.85
CA ARG A 26 6.34 -10.57 7.85
C ARG A 26 5.52 -9.99 9.01
N ASP A 27 4.21 -9.89 8.86
CA ASP A 27 3.29 -9.49 9.93
C ASP A 27 2.27 -10.59 10.24
N VAL A 28 2.69 -11.86 10.24
CA VAL A 28 1.86 -12.98 10.71
C VAL A 28 2.70 -13.91 11.59
N PRO A 29 2.17 -14.45 12.71
CA PRO A 29 2.89 -15.40 13.55
C PRO A 29 3.42 -16.61 12.75
N PRO A 30 4.64 -17.11 13.03
CA PRO A 30 5.26 -18.19 12.27
C PRO A 30 4.49 -19.53 12.36
N GLU A 31 3.64 -19.71 13.36
CA GLU A 31 2.82 -20.92 13.54
C GLU A 31 1.53 -20.93 12.69
N LYS A 32 1.07 -19.77 12.21
CA LYS A 32 -0.26 -19.62 11.63
C LYS A 32 -0.20 -19.81 10.11
N ASP A 33 -1.08 -20.67 9.59
CA ASP A 33 -1.38 -20.74 8.15
C ASP A 33 -1.86 -19.38 7.64
N ILE A 34 -1.52 -19.04 6.40
CA ILE A 34 -1.78 -17.71 5.86
C ILE A 34 -2.58 -17.80 4.57
N ASN A 35 -3.71 -17.09 4.55
CA ASN A 35 -4.41 -16.75 3.33
C ASN A 35 -3.97 -15.35 2.86
N LEU A 36 -3.39 -15.26 1.67
CA LEU A 36 -2.85 -14.02 1.09
C LEU A 36 -3.63 -13.61 -0.16
N LEU A 37 -3.98 -12.33 -0.27
CA LEU A 37 -4.52 -11.73 -1.48
C LEU A 37 -3.53 -10.72 -2.04
N LEU A 38 -3.11 -10.90 -3.29
CA LEU A 38 -2.24 -9.97 -4.00
C LEU A 38 -3.05 -9.27 -5.09
N LEU A 39 -3.42 -8.01 -4.85
CA LEU A 39 -4.12 -7.17 -5.80
C LEU A 39 -3.09 -6.40 -6.64
N GLY A 40 -3.06 -6.66 -7.95
CA GLY A 40 -1.98 -6.20 -8.81
C GLY A 40 -0.71 -6.99 -8.54
N CYS A 41 -0.80 -8.33 -8.58
CA CYS A 41 0.25 -9.22 -8.10
C CYS A 41 1.57 -9.05 -8.84
N GLY A 42 1.55 -8.61 -10.11
CA GLY A 42 2.76 -8.49 -10.92
C GLY A 42 3.48 -9.83 -11.08
N ASP A 43 4.81 -9.81 -11.13
CA ASP A 43 5.64 -11.00 -11.22
C ASP A 43 5.65 -11.83 -9.91
N PRO A 44 6.12 -13.10 -9.90
CA PRO A 44 5.99 -13.96 -8.73
C PRO A 44 7.10 -13.74 -7.70
N ARG A 45 7.89 -12.65 -7.78
CA ARG A 45 9.06 -12.46 -6.90
C ARG A 45 8.68 -12.43 -5.41
N ASN A 46 7.55 -11.81 -5.07
CA ASN A 46 7.12 -11.67 -3.68
C ASN A 46 6.67 -13.03 -3.13
N VAL A 47 6.03 -13.85 -3.97
CA VAL A 47 5.66 -15.24 -3.64
C VAL A 47 6.93 -16.07 -3.42
N LEU A 48 7.85 -16.07 -4.38
CA LEU A 48 9.10 -16.82 -4.31
C LEU A 48 9.98 -16.40 -3.13
N PHE A 49 10.09 -15.10 -2.86
CA PHE A 49 10.86 -14.58 -1.74
C PHE A 49 10.19 -14.87 -0.39
N THR A 50 8.86 -14.81 -0.30
CA THR A 50 8.13 -15.21 0.92
C THR A 50 8.45 -16.67 1.27
N LEU A 51 8.37 -17.58 0.30
CA LEU A 51 8.72 -19.00 0.49
C LEU A 51 10.19 -19.19 0.88
N PHE A 52 11.10 -18.37 0.35
CA PHE A 52 12.51 -18.39 0.76
C PHE A 52 12.73 -17.92 2.20
N CYS A 53 11.89 -17.00 2.70
CA CYS A 53 11.96 -16.52 4.07
C CYS A 53 11.38 -17.49 5.10
N GLU A 54 10.59 -18.48 4.70
CA GLU A 54 10.08 -19.51 5.60
C GLU A 54 11.20 -20.34 6.23
N HIS A 55 11.00 -20.75 7.48
CA HIS A 55 11.93 -21.66 8.15
C HIS A 55 11.93 -23.02 7.45
N ASN A 56 13.09 -23.68 7.39
CA ASN A 56 13.18 -25.02 6.79
C ASN A 56 12.28 -26.06 7.49
N ALA A 57 11.98 -25.84 8.78
CA ALA A 57 11.08 -26.65 9.59
C ALA A 57 9.64 -26.10 9.66
N ALA A 58 9.32 -25.05 8.89
CA ALA A 58 7.97 -24.49 8.86
C ALA A 58 7.00 -25.53 8.30
N THR A 59 5.86 -25.69 8.96
CA THR A 59 4.78 -26.60 8.55
C THR A 59 3.51 -25.85 8.15
N ARG A 60 3.55 -24.51 8.17
CA ARG A 60 2.38 -23.69 7.85
C ARG A 60 2.10 -23.69 6.36
N LYS A 61 0.82 -23.67 6.02
CA LYS A 61 0.33 -23.54 4.65
C LYS A 61 0.28 -22.07 4.23
N LEU A 62 0.69 -21.78 3.01
CA LEU A 62 0.61 -20.46 2.36
C LEU A 62 -0.28 -20.56 1.13
N ASP A 63 -1.43 -19.88 1.16
CA ASP A 63 -2.44 -19.85 0.09
C ASP A 63 -2.52 -18.45 -0.53
N PHE A 64 -1.93 -18.28 -1.71
CA PHE A 64 -1.86 -17.01 -2.43
C PHE A 64 -2.99 -16.92 -3.45
N THR A 65 -3.80 -15.87 -3.41
CA THR A 65 -4.71 -15.47 -4.48
C THR A 65 -4.10 -14.28 -5.21
N CYS A 66 -3.61 -14.51 -6.42
CA CYS A 66 -2.92 -13.54 -7.27
C CYS A 66 -3.88 -12.96 -8.30
N VAL A 67 -4.22 -11.67 -8.15
CA VAL A 67 -5.10 -10.93 -9.04
C VAL A 67 -4.28 -9.97 -9.89
N ASP A 68 -4.42 -10.05 -11.21
CA ASP A 68 -3.83 -9.09 -12.15
C ASP A 68 -4.78 -8.83 -13.33
N PHE A 69 -4.76 -7.61 -13.84
CA PHE A 69 -5.58 -7.19 -14.97
C PHE A 69 -4.94 -7.53 -16.32
N GLU A 70 -3.64 -7.86 -16.35
CA GLU A 70 -2.93 -8.27 -17.56
C GLU A 70 -2.72 -9.79 -17.58
N PRO A 71 -3.47 -10.56 -18.40
CA PRO A 71 -3.33 -12.01 -18.49
C PRO A 71 -1.94 -12.45 -18.95
N ALA A 72 -1.18 -11.62 -19.69
CA ALA A 72 0.20 -11.92 -20.05
C ALA A 72 1.14 -12.00 -18.82
N VAL A 73 0.88 -11.22 -17.77
CA VAL A 73 1.61 -11.32 -16.50
C VAL A 73 1.33 -12.68 -15.86
N LEU A 74 0.05 -13.05 -15.74
CA LEU A 74 -0.38 -14.29 -15.12
C LEU A 74 0.11 -15.53 -15.89
N ALA A 75 0.04 -15.51 -17.22
CA ALA A 75 0.54 -16.59 -18.08
C ALA A 75 2.06 -16.81 -17.91
N ARG A 76 2.83 -15.72 -17.76
CA ARG A 76 4.28 -15.79 -17.49
C ARG A 76 4.58 -16.32 -16.10
N ASN A 77 3.78 -15.95 -15.10
CA ASN A 77 3.95 -16.44 -13.74
C ASN A 77 3.74 -17.95 -13.67
N VAL A 78 2.63 -18.45 -14.23
CA VAL A 78 2.33 -19.89 -14.28
C VAL A 78 3.39 -20.64 -15.10
N LEU A 79 3.84 -20.08 -16.22
CA LEU A 79 4.93 -20.65 -17.02
C LEU A 79 6.21 -20.82 -16.18
N LEU A 80 6.65 -19.77 -15.49
CA LEU A 80 7.84 -19.85 -14.64
C LEU A 80 7.66 -20.89 -13.52
N LEU A 81 6.53 -20.86 -12.82
CA LEU A 81 6.27 -21.76 -11.70
C LEU A 81 6.16 -23.22 -12.17
N SER A 82 5.60 -23.48 -13.35
CA SER A 82 5.55 -24.83 -13.93
C SER A 82 6.94 -25.36 -14.32
N LEU A 83 7.82 -24.51 -14.88
CA LEU A 83 9.21 -24.86 -15.15
C LEU A 83 9.98 -25.22 -13.87
N ILE A 84 9.68 -24.50 -12.79
CA ILE A 84 10.20 -24.77 -11.45
C ILE A 84 9.64 -26.13 -10.99
N ILE A 85 8.33 -26.37 -10.98
CA ILE A 85 7.73 -27.69 -10.64
C ILE A 85 8.41 -28.85 -11.39
N ASP A 86 8.67 -28.68 -12.69
CA ASP A 86 9.32 -29.70 -13.54
C ASP A 86 10.84 -29.81 -13.36
N LYS A 87 11.40 -29.13 -12.34
CA LYS A 87 12.82 -29.16 -11.91
C LYS A 87 13.79 -28.87 -13.06
N LYS A 88 13.40 -27.96 -13.97
CA LYS A 88 14.21 -27.57 -15.12
C LYS A 88 15.42 -26.70 -14.72
N PRO A 89 16.49 -26.63 -15.54
CA PRO A 89 17.71 -25.92 -15.16
C PRO A 89 17.50 -24.41 -14.96
N THR A 90 17.75 -23.92 -13.75
CA THR A 90 17.46 -22.54 -13.32
C THR A 90 18.07 -21.46 -14.22
N ASN A 91 19.21 -21.72 -14.86
CA ASN A 91 19.82 -20.77 -15.78
C ASN A 91 18.92 -20.44 -16.98
N HIS A 92 18.25 -21.44 -17.55
CA HIS A 92 17.31 -21.24 -18.65
C HIS A 92 16.02 -20.56 -18.17
N LEU A 93 15.54 -20.90 -16.97
CA LEU A 93 14.36 -20.27 -16.35
C LEU A 93 14.58 -18.76 -16.18
N PHE A 94 15.76 -18.37 -15.69
CA PHE A 94 16.12 -16.97 -15.56
C PHE A 94 16.11 -16.27 -16.92
N ASN A 95 16.69 -16.89 -17.95
CA ASN A 95 16.74 -16.29 -19.29
C ASN A 95 15.33 -16.13 -19.87
N ILE A 96 14.49 -17.19 -19.81
CA ILE A 96 13.09 -17.18 -20.27
C ILE A 96 12.29 -16.07 -19.59
N PHE A 97 12.47 -15.87 -18.29
CA PHE A 97 11.65 -14.91 -17.55
C PHE A 97 12.15 -13.46 -17.68
N PHE A 98 13.46 -13.23 -17.65
CA PHE A 98 14.05 -11.89 -17.52
C PHE A 98 14.67 -11.31 -18.80
N HIS A 99 14.86 -12.09 -19.88
CA HIS A 99 15.52 -11.61 -21.10
C HIS A 99 14.55 -11.39 -22.26
N LEU A 100 14.75 -10.30 -23.00
CA LEU A 100 13.99 -9.97 -24.22
C LEU A 100 14.39 -10.87 -25.40
N TYR A 101 15.63 -11.35 -25.42
CA TYR A 101 16.13 -12.28 -26.43
C TYR A 101 16.72 -13.53 -25.78
N LEU A 102 16.51 -14.68 -26.41
CA LEU A 102 16.91 -16.00 -25.92
C LEU A 102 17.91 -16.67 -26.86
N GLU A 103 18.77 -17.50 -26.29
CA GLU A 103 19.49 -18.54 -27.01
C GLU A 103 18.56 -19.71 -27.37
N LYS A 104 18.98 -20.52 -28.36
CA LYS A 104 18.19 -21.65 -28.90
C LYS A 104 17.66 -22.60 -27.82
N ASP A 105 18.49 -22.95 -26.84
CA ASP A 105 18.15 -23.93 -25.82
C ASP A 105 17.05 -23.42 -24.87
N SER A 106 17.13 -22.15 -24.45
CA SER A 106 16.09 -21.52 -23.63
C SER A 106 14.77 -21.38 -24.40
N LEU A 107 14.83 -21.07 -25.71
CA LEU A 107 13.63 -21.03 -26.54
C LEU A 107 13.01 -22.43 -26.71
N ALA A 108 13.82 -23.45 -26.95
CA ALA A 108 13.33 -24.83 -27.08
C ALA A 108 12.66 -25.31 -25.79
N LEU A 109 13.24 -24.99 -24.62
CA LEU A 109 12.64 -25.28 -23.32
C LEU A 109 11.32 -24.52 -23.12
N LEU A 110 11.27 -23.24 -23.48
CA LEU A 110 10.05 -22.43 -23.42
C LEU A 110 8.92 -23.06 -24.26
N VAL A 111 9.21 -23.40 -25.52
CA VAL A 111 8.21 -23.99 -26.43
C VAL A 111 7.72 -25.34 -25.90
N ALA A 112 8.64 -26.20 -25.43
CA ALA A 112 8.29 -27.49 -24.85
C ALA A 112 7.39 -27.35 -23.62
N GLN A 113 7.68 -26.39 -22.73
CA GLN A 113 6.85 -26.14 -21.57
C GLN A 113 5.47 -25.58 -21.94
N CYS A 114 5.41 -24.65 -22.90
CA CYS A 114 4.14 -24.14 -23.40
C CYS A 114 3.29 -25.27 -23.97
N GLN A 115 3.86 -26.24 -24.70
CA GLN A 115 3.11 -27.40 -25.19
C GLN A 115 2.53 -28.24 -24.05
N ALA A 116 3.32 -28.52 -23.01
CA ALA A 116 2.83 -29.25 -21.83
C ALA A 116 1.69 -28.51 -21.12
N LEU A 117 1.79 -27.19 -21.01
CA LEU A 117 0.72 -26.36 -20.44
C LEU A 117 -0.54 -26.35 -21.31
N LEU A 118 -0.41 -26.33 -22.64
CA LEU A 118 -1.54 -26.41 -23.57
C LEU A 118 -2.29 -27.73 -23.42
N ASP A 119 -1.56 -28.84 -23.32
CA ASP A 119 -2.14 -30.17 -23.14
C ASP A 119 -2.91 -30.26 -21.80
N ALA A 120 -2.37 -29.66 -20.73
CA ALA A 120 -3.01 -29.62 -19.41
C ALA A 120 -4.22 -28.67 -19.32
N SER A 121 -4.26 -27.60 -20.13
CA SER A 121 -5.20 -26.48 -19.97
C SER A 121 -6.43 -26.51 -20.86
N THR A 122 -6.77 -27.67 -21.44
CA THR A 122 -7.96 -27.82 -22.29
C THR A 122 -9.26 -27.56 -21.53
N THR A 123 -9.34 -27.97 -20.26
CA THR A 123 -10.46 -27.73 -19.36
C THR A 123 -9.97 -27.46 -17.93
N LEU A 124 -10.85 -26.93 -17.07
CA LEU A 124 -10.52 -26.79 -15.65
C LEU A 124 -10.29 -28.14 -14.97
N GLU A 125 -11.00 -29.20 -15.41
CA GLU A 125 -10.85 -30.55 -14.88
C GLU A 125 -9.48 -31.13 -15.24
N SER A 126 -9.10 -31.11 -16.53
CA SER A 126 -7.77 -31.56 -16.97
C SER A 126 -6.65 -30.77 -16.29
N TRP A 127 -6.86 -29.47 -16.03
CA TRP A 127 -5.87 -28.66 -15.32
C TRP A 127 -5.70 -29.12 -13.88
N ARG A 128 -6.78 -29.40 -13.15
CA ARG A 128 -6.73 -29.90 -11.76
C ARG A 128 -6.07 -31.26 -11.66
N GLU A 129 -6.28 -32.14 -12.64
CA GLU A 129 -5.67 -33.47 -12.70
C GLU A 129 -4.20 -33.45 -13.17
N SER A 130 -3.75 -32.34 -13.74
CA SER A 130 -2.37 -32.18 -14.19
C SER A 130 -1.37 -32.13 -13.02
N PRO A 131 -0.06 -32.35 -13.28
CA PRO A 131 0.99 -32.19 -12.27
C PRO A 131 1.05 -30.79 -11.63
N TYR A 132 0.47 -29.78 -12.29
CA TYR A 132 0.49 -28.40 -11.84
C TYR A 132 -0.71 -28.05 -10.95
N GLY A 133 -1.84 -28.74 -11.11
CA GLY A 133 -3.15 -28.35 -10.58
C GLY A 133 -3.27 -28.34 -9.05
N SER A 134 -2.42 -29.06 -8.34
CA SER A 134 -2.40 -29.09 -6.86
C SER A 134 -1.92 -27.77 -6.26
N THR A 135 -0.89 -27.17 -6.87
CA THR A 135 -0.26 -25.91 -6.44
C THR A 135 -0.74 -24.72 -7.25
N LEU A 136 -0.81 -24.81 -8.58
CA LEU A 136 -1.23 -23.73 -9.47
C LEU A 136 -2.71 -23.89 -9.79
N ARG A 137 -3.56 -23.05 -9.20
CA ARG A 137 -5.01 -23.18 -9.28
C ARG A 137 -5.64 -22.01 -10.05
N MET A 138 -6.78 -22.24 -10.66
CA MET A 138 -7.46 -21.24 -11.50
C MET A 138 -8.73 -20.74 -10.82
N SER A 139 -8.91 -19.43 -10.71
CA SER A 139 -10.13 -18.86 -10.11
C SER A 139 -11.36 -18.94 -11.01
N SER A 140 -11.17 -19.03 -12.33
CA SER A 140 -12.27 -19.07 -13.29
C SER A 140 -11.88 -19.79 -14.57
N LYS A 141 -12.89 -20.28 -15.30
CA LYS A 141 -12.70 -20.82 -16.65
C LYS A 141 -12.10 -19.78 -17.60
N HIS A 142 -12.56 -18.54 -17.50
CA HIS A 142 -12.05 -17.45 -18.34
C HIS A 142 -10.55 -17.20 -18.11
N THR A 143 -10.09 -17.23 -16.85
CA THR A 143 -8.65 -17.13 -16.53
C THR A 143 -7.85 -18.21 -17.26
N LEU A 144 -8.28 -19.48 -17.19
CA LEU A 144 -7.60 -20.58 -17.87
C LEU A 144 -7.57 -20.38 -19.40
N THR A 145 -8.69 -19.95 -19.99
CA THR A 145 -8.80 -19.70 -21.44
C THR A 145 -7.80 -18.64 -21.93
N GLU A 146 -7.68 -17.52 -21.22
CA GLU A 146 -6.74 -16.44 -21.60
C GLU A 146 -5.28 -16.90 -21.46
N LEU A 147 -4.97 -17.62 -20.38
CA LEU A 147 -3.64 -18.19 -20.17
C LEU A 147 -3.27 -19.22 -21.25
N HIS A 148 -4.20 -20.12 -21.59
CA HIS A 148 -4.05 -21.08 -22.68
C HIS A 148 -3.74 -20.36 -24.00
N TRP A 149 -4.49 -19.29 -24.32
CA TRP A 149 -4.25 -18.50 -25.52
C TRP A 149 -2.83 -17.92 -25.55
N HIS A 150 -2.35 -17.35 -24.44
CA HIS A 150 -0.98 -16.83 -24.37
C HIS A 150 0.09 -17.90 -24.59
N TRP A 151 -0.03 -19.07 -23.95
CA TRP A 151 0.92 -20.17 -24.15
C TRP A 151 0.90 -20.68 -25.59
N ASP A 152 -0.26 -20.67 -26.25
CA ASP A 152 -0.39 -21.02 -27.66
C ASP A 152 0.38 -20.04 -28.56
N GLN A 153 0.23 -18.73 -28.31
CA GLN A 153 0.99 -17.72 -29.03
C GLN A 153 2.50 -17.86 -28.79
N TYR A 154 2.91 -18.19 -27.56
CA TYR A 154 4.32 -18.36 -27.22
C TYR A 154 4.95 -19.56 -27.93
N ALA A 155 4.26 -20.70 -27.96
CA ALA A 155 4.71 -21.90 -28.64
C ALA A 155 4.82 -21.69 -30.16
N LYS A 156 3.86 -20.97 -30.77
CA LYS A 156 3.74 -20.85 -32.23
C LYS A 156 4.56 -19.72 -32.84
N MET A 157 4.95 -18.68 -32.11
CA MET A 157 5.53 -17.46 -32.69
C MET A 157 6.67 -17.73 -33.68
N HIS A 158 7.63 -18.59 -33.33
CA HIS A 158 8.80 -18.89 -34.17
C HIS A 158 8.51 -19.88 -35.31
N THR A 159 7.31 -20.45 -35.34
CA THR A 159 6.81 -21.31 -36.44
C THR A 159 5.93 -20.53 -37.43
N LEU A 160 5.65 -19.25 -37.16
CA LEU A 160 4.88 -18.40 -38.06
C LEU A 160 5.57 -18.25 -39.42
N PRO A 161 4.79 -17.98 -40.50
CA PRO A 161 5.36 -17.61 -41.79
C PRO A 161 6.37 -16.47 -41.64
N LYS A 162 7.51 -16.59 -42.32
CA LYS A 162 8.65 -15.66 -42.20
C LYS A 162 8.25 -14.19 -42.32
N SER A 163 7.33 -13.87 -43.22
CA SER A 163 6.81 -12.51 -43.40
C SER A 163 6.08 -11.98 -42.15
N LYS A 164 5.22 -12.79 -41.51
CA LYS A 164 4.51 -12.41 -40.28
C LYS A 164 5.47 -12.24 -39.11
N LEU A 165 6.41 -13.17 -38.94
CA LEU A 165 7.42 -13.09 -37.87
C LEU A 165 8.30 -11.84 -38.03
N GLN A 166 8.71 -11.51 -39.25
CA GLN A 166 9.48 -10.30 -39.53
C GLN A 166 8.74 -9.02 -39.16
N VAL A 167 7.42 -8.95 -39.38
CA VAL A 167 6.60 -7.80 -38.96
C VAL A 167 6.58 -7.66 -37.44
N ILE A 168 6.37 -8.76 -36.70
CA ILE A 168 6.38 -8.76 -35.23
C ILE A 168 7.74 -8.30 -34.70
N VAL A 169 8.83 -8.88 -35.22
CA VAL A 169 10.20 -8.52 -34.81
C VAL A 169 10.52 -7.06 -35.13
N ALA A 170 10.08 -6.55 -36.28
CA ALA A 170 10.27 -5.14 -36.67
C ALA A 170 9.52 -4.20 -35.72
N LYS A 171 8.25 -4.48 -35.41
CA LYS A 171 7.46 -3.72 -34.42
C LYS A 171 8.12 -3.72 -33.04
N PHE A 172 8.61 -4.88 -32.62
CA PHE A 172 9.27 -5.01 -31.32
C PHE A 172 10.56 -4.17 -31.26
N LYS A 173 11.42 -4.29 -32.28
CA LYS A 173 12.65 -3.50 -32.39
C LYS A 173 12.39 -2.00 -32.46
N ALA A 174 11.31 -1.57 -33.14
CA ALA A 174 10.92 -0.17 -33.20
C ALA A 174 10.59 0.37 -31.80
N GLY A 175 9.85 -0.36 -30.96
CA GLY A 175 9.56 0.06 -29.58
C GLY A 175 10.81 0.09 -28.70
N VAL A 176 11.73 -0.87 -28.85
CA VAL A 176 13.04 -0.83 -28.15
C VAL A 176 13.87 0.38 -28.61
N ALA A 177 13.87 0.70 -29.90
CA ALA A 177 14.58 1.87 -30.44
C ALA A 177 13.95 3.20 -29.97
N GLU A 178 12.62 3.27 -29.85
CA GLU A 178 11.91 4.42 -29.29
C GLU A 178 12.40 4.69 -27.86
N TYR A 179 12.46 3.66 -27.01
CA TYR A 179 13.05 3.76 -25.69
C TYR A 179 14.50 4.27 -25.74
N GLN A 180 15.35 3.62 -26.55
CA GLN A 180 16.76 4.00 -26.66
C GLN A 180 16.91 5.46 -27.08
N SER A 181 16.03 6.00 -27.92
CA SER A 181 16.07 7.41 -28.34
C SER A 181 15.65 8.39 -27.25
N GLN A 182 14.70 8.00 -26.38
CA GLN A 182 14.14 8.86 -25.33
C GLN A 182 14.97 8.88 -24.05
N TYR A 183 15.70 7.80 -23.76
CA TYR A 183 16.34 7.54 -22.47
C TYR A 183 17.84 7.21 -22.58
N GLN A 184 18.49 7.76 -23.60
CA GLN A 184 19.90 7.47 -23.94
C GLN A 184 20.90 8.09 -22.95
N ASP A 185 20.54 9.20 -22.30
CA ASP A 185 21.42 10.00 -21.45
C ASP A 185 20.84 10.20 -20.04
N GLY A 186 21.54 9.75 -19.00
CA GLY A 186 21.27 10.08 -17.58
C GLY A 186 21.32 8.91 -16.60
N ASP A 187 21.71 9.18 -15.35
CA ASP A 187 21.64 8.20 -14.25
C ASP A 187 20.17 7.91 -13.91
N MET A 188 19.80 6.62 -13.92
CA MET A 188 18.42 6.16 -13.71
C MET A 188 18.20 5.83 -12.24
N LEU A 189 17.66 6.79 -11.48
CA LEU A 189 17.52 6.68 -10.02
C LEU A 189 16.76 5.42 -9.58
N HIS A 190 15.69 5.07 -10.28
CA HIS A 190 14.85 3.94 -9.91
C HIS A 190 15.66 2.63 -9.86
N THR A 191 16.64 2.43 -10.76
CA THR A 191 17.44 1.19 -10.89
C THR A 191 18.20 0.79 -9.64
N SER A 192 18.49 1.74 -8.74
CA SER A 192 19.29 1.49 -7.54
C SER A 192 18.49 1.35 -6.25
N ARG A 193 17.16 1.45 -6.30
CA ARG A 193 16.27 1.31 -5.14
C ARG A 193 16.57 0.06 -4.32
N SER A 194 16.75 -1.07 -5.00
CA SER A 194 16.98 -2.38 -4.37
C SER A 194 18.33 -2.53 -3.65
N ALA A 195 19.20 -1.51 -3.73
CA ALA A 195 20.41 -1.40 -2.93
C ALA A 195 20.19 -0.69 -1.58
N GLY A 196 18.98 -0.17 -1.31
CA GLY A 196 18.58 0.41 -0.04
C GLY A 196 19.55 1.49 0.47
N PRO A 197 20.21 1.31 1.63
CA PRO A 197 21.15 2.31 2.16
C PRO A 197 22.37 2.55 1.25
N LEU A 198 22.64 1.64 0.31
CA LEU A 198 23.73 1.73 -0.67
C LEU A 198 23.25 2.28 -2.02
N MET A 199 21.99 2.73 -2.15
CA MET A 199 21.40 3.26 -3.39
C MET A 199 22.32 4.25 -4.12
N MET A 200 22.86 5.24 -3.40
CA MET A 200 23.77 6.24 -3.98
C MET A 200 25.11 5.65 -4.46
N HIS A 201 25.61 4.61 -3.80
CA HIS A 201 26.83 3.92 -4.21
C HIS A 201 26.60 3.03 -5.44
N ALA A 202 25.39 2.50 -5.59
CA ALA A 202 25.03 1.57 -6.64
C ALA A 202 24.53 2.24 -7.93
N MET A 203 24.06 3.50 -7.84
CA MET A 203 23.37 4.24 -8.90
C MET A 203 24.04 4.16 -10.28
N GLN A 204 25.33 4.50 -10.36
CA GLN A 204 26.04 4.53 -11.64
C GLN A 204 26.16 3.13 -12.26
N MET A 205 26.56 2.12 -11.46
CA MET A 205 26.75 0.77 -11.96
C MET A 205 25.43 0.12 -12.40
N LEU A 206 24.36 0.36 -11.65
CA LEU A 206 23.04 -0.19 -11.97
C LEU A 206 22.40 0.51 -13.17
N SER A 207 22.62 1.82 -13.34
CA SER A 207 22.27 2.53 -14.57
C SER A 207 22.96 1.92 -15.79
N HIS A 208 24.26 1.58 -15.69
CA HIS A 208 24.94 0.87 -16.78
C HIS A 208 24.36 -0.53 -17.06
N CYS A 209 24.00 -1.30 -16.01
CA CYS A 209 23.36 -2.61 -16.19
C CYS A 209 22.01 -2.49 -16.91
N PHE A 210 21.24 -1.48 -16.54
CA PHE A 210 19.95 -1.16 -17.15
C PHE A 210 20.09 -0.75 -18.62
N HIS A 211 21.04 0.14 -18.95
CA HIS A 211 21.32 0.49 -20.34
C HIS A 211 21.84 -0.70 -21.16
N ASP A 212 22.71 -1.55 -20.60
CA ASP A 212 23.15 -2.78 -21.24
C ASP A 212 21.97 -3.72 -21.53
N PHE A 213 21.04 -3.87 -20.58
CA PHE A 213 19.83 -4.66 -20.78
C PHE A 213 18.99 -4.12 -21.96
N TRP A 214 18.71 -2.82 -22.02
CA TRP A 214 17.94 -2.27 -23.15
C TRP A 214 18.70 -2.26 -24.48
N LYS A 215 20.04 -2.29 -24.43
CA LYS A 215 20.88 -2.38 -25.63
C LYS A 215 20.96 -3.80 -26.19
N TYR A 216 21.13 -4.80 -25.34
CA TYR A 216 21.37 -6.20 -25.76
C TYR A 216 20.18 -7.13 -25.51
N GLY A 217 19.16 -6.67 -24.78
CA GLY A 217 17.98 -7.42 -24.34
C GLY A 217 18.25 -8.55 -23.36
N THR A 218 19.44 -8.61 -22.74
CA THR A 218 19.85 -9.66 -21.80
C THR A 218 20.70 -9.09 -20.67
N THR A 219 20.85 -9.84 -19.58
CA THR A 219 21.80 -9.51 -18.49
C THR A 219 23.21 -10.09 -18.71
N PHE A 220 23.48 -10.70 -19.86
CA PHE A 220 24.76 -11.38 -20.11
C PHE A 220 25.92 -10.38 -20.27
N VAL A 221 26.96 -10.57 -19.47
CA VAL A 221 28.18 -9.75 -19.59
C VAL A 221 29.07 -10.23 -20.75
N SER A 222 29.20 -11.54 -20.95
CA SER A 222 30.11 -12.11 -21.96
C SER A 222 29.61 -11.88 -23.39
N ALA A 223 30.48 -11.44 -24.30
CA ALA A 223 30.13 -11.23 -25.71
C ALA A 223 29.61 -12.50 -26.43
N PRO A 224 30.21 -13.70 -26.25
CA PRO A 224 29.71 -14.91 -26.91
C PRO A 224 28.26 -15.27 -26.55
N ARG A 225 27.88 -15.15 -25.27
CA ARG A 225 26.49 -15.41 -24.84
C ARG A 225 25.52 -14.38 -25.41
N ARG A 226 25.93 -13.10 -25.51
CA ARG A 226 25.13 -12.05 -26.16
C ARG A 226 24.92 -12.33 -27.64
N SER A 227 25.95 -12.77 -28.35
CA SER A 227 25.84 -13.12 -29.77
C SER A 227 24.97 -14.36 -30.01
N ALA A 228 24.85 -15.26 -29.02
CA ALA A 228 23.97 -16.43 -29.11
C ALA A 228 22.49 -16.09 -28.87
N ALA A 229 22.19 -15.11 -28.01
CA ALA A 229 20.84 -14.71 -27.64
C ALA A 229 20.23 -13.70 -28.62
N THR A 230 19.71 -14.20 -29.74
CA THR A 230 19.18 -13.37 -30.85
C THR A 230 17.71 -13.61 -31.15
N LEU A 231 17.11 -14.64 -30.55
CA LEU A 231 15.74 -15.04 -30.82
C LEU A 231 14.80 -14.26 -29.90
N LEU A 232 13.85 -13.52 -30.48
CA LEU A 232 12.90 -12.73 -29.70
C LEU A 232 12.10 -13.61 -28.74
N ASN A 233 12.05 -13.23 -27.47
CA ASN A 233 11.29 -13.94 -26.46
C ASN A 233 9.79 -13.65 -26.62
N PRO A 234 8.95 -14.64 -26.97
CA PRO A 234 7.52 -14.39 -27.19
C PRO A 234 6.78 -13.92 -25.93
N THR A 235 7.30 -14.18 -24.73
CA THR A 235 6.65 -13.77 -23.48
C THR A 235 6.64 -12.25 -23.29
N PHE A 236 7.47 -11.49 -24.02
CA PHE A 236 7.48 -10.02 -23.98
C PHE A 236 6.65 -9.38 -25.10
N VAL A 237 6.08 -10.18 -26.00
CA VAL A 237 5.50 -9.73 -27.28
C VAL A 237 3.97 -9.66 -27.25
N TYR A 238 3.32 -10.68 -26.69
CA TYR A 238 1.85 -10.81 -26.72
C TYR A 238 1.25 -10.34 -25.40
N THR A 239 0.48 -9.27 -25.47
CA THR A 239 -0.25 -8.64 -24.34
C THR A 239 -1.68 -8.30 -24.77
N GLN A 240 -2.50 -7.79 -23.86
CA GLN A 240 -3.83 -7.26 -24.22
C GLN A 240 -3.79 -6.09 -25.22
N ALA A 241 -2.65 -5.44 -25.42
CA ALA A 241 -2.48 -4.38 -26.43
C ALA A 241 -2.21 -4.93 -27.84
N GLY A 242 -2.03 -6.25 -27.98
CA GLY A 242 -1.67 -6.94 -29.22
C GLY A 242 -0.18 -7.25 -29.33
N PRO A 243 0.26 -7.87 -30.45
CA PRO A 243 1.66 -8.25 -30.66
C PRO A 243 2.53 -7.03 -30.96
N GLY A 244 3.54 -6.78 -30.14
CA GLY A 244 4.46 -5.65 -30.29
C GLY A 244 5.40 -5.47 -29.09
N CYS A 245 6.10 -4.33 -29.02
CA CYS A 245 6.84 -3.95 -27.82
C CYS A 245 5.99 -2.98 -27.00
N HIS A 246 5.31 -3.52 -25.98
CA HIS A 246 4.57 -2.75 -24.98
C HIS A 246 5.31 -2.69 -23.64
N VAL A 247 6.52 -3.28 -23.55
CA VAL A 247 7.31 -3.34 -22.33
C VAL A 247 7.53 -1.94 -21.76
N HIS A 248 7.17 -1.75 -20.49
CA HIS A 248 7.34 -0.47 -19.81
C HIS A 248 8.81 -0.05 -19.81
N TYR A 249 9.09 1.21 -20.12
CA TYR A 249 10.45 1.75 -20.28
C TYR A 249 11.32 1.61 -19.02
N GLY A 250 10.70 1.56 -17.83
CA GLY A 250 11.40 1.33 -16.56
C GLY A 250 11.67 -0.14 -16.21
N THR A 251 11.47 -1.07 -17.14
CA THR A 251 11.68 -2.51 -16.90
C THR A 251 13.17 -2.80 -16.69
N ASP A 252 13.51 -3.35 -15.52
CA ASP A 252 14.88 -3.69 -15.14
C ASP A 252 14.93 -5.11 -14.52
N PRO A 253 15.65 -6.07 -15.13
CA PRO A 253 15.75 -7.44 -14.62
C PRO A 253 16.58 -7.59 -13.35
N VAL A 254 17.30 -6.56 -12.91
CA VAL A 254 18.12 -6.56 -11.69
C VAL A 254 17.31 -6.10 -10.48
N MET A 255 16.36 -5.19 -10.69
CA MET A 255 15.53 -4.57 -9.64
C MET A 255 14.83 -5.54 -8.69
N PRO A 256 14.26 -6.68 -9.13
CA PRO A 256 13.53 -7.57 -8.22
C PRO A 256 14.38 -8.17 -7.10
N PHE A 257 15.71 -8.16 -7.23
CA PHE A 257 16.65 -8.81 -6.33
C PHE A 257 17.25 -7.86 -5.30
N HIS A 258 17.81 -8.40 -4.22
CA HIS A 258 18.41 -7.59 -3.17
C HIS A 258 19.88 -7.28 -3.47
N LEU A 259 20.18 -6.00 -3.67
CA LEU A 259 21.50 -5.55 -4.13
C LEU A 259 22.36 -5.01 -2.99
N ALA A 260 21.75 -4.64 -1.85
CA ALA A 260 22.50 -4.13 -0.69
C ALA A 260 23.65 -5.06 -0.25
N PRO A 261 23.49 -6.40 -0.15
CA PRO A 261 24.61 -7.28 0.19
C PRO A 261 25.72 -7.32 -0.88
N ILE A 262 25.35 -7.18 -2.17
CA ILE A 262 26.30 -7.17 -3.29
C ILE A 262 27.19 -5.92 -3.22
N PHE A 263 26.61 -4.75 -2.92
CA PHE A 263 27.41 -3.52 -2.82
C PHE A 263 28.07 -3.32 -1.46
N GLY A 264 27.44 -3.77 -0.37
CA GLY A 264 27.91 -3.53 0.99
C GLY A 264 29.04 -4.46 1.47
N ASN A 265 29.15 -5.65 0.89
CA ASN A 265 30.16 -6.64 1.31
C ASN A 265 31.40 -6.70 0.43
N PHE A 266 31.43 -5.97 -0.69
CA PHE A 266 32.58 -5.95 -1.59
C PHE A 266 33.60 -4.89 -1.15
N ASN A 267 34.89 -5.23 -1.24
CA ASN A 267 35.99 -4.31 -0.92
C ASN A 267 36.25 -3.27 -2.03
N ALA A 268 35.75 -3.52 -3.24
CA ALA A 268 35.80 -2.63 -4.39
C ALA A 268 34.39 -2.53 -4.99
N ALA A 269 34.14 -1.59 -5.91
CA ALA A 269 32.85 -1.52 -6.59
C ALA A 269 32.57 -2.85 -7.33
N PRO A 270 31.40 -3.49 -7.12
CA PRO A 270 31.09 -4.77 -7.77
C PRO A 270 31.05 -4.60 -9.29
N SER A 271 31.59 -5.59 -10.01
CA SER A 271 31.51 -5.60 -11.47
C SER A 271 30.12 -6.03 -11.94
N ARG A 272 29.81 -5.77 -13.22
CA ARG A 272 28.59 -6.31 -13.87
C ARG A 272 28.48 -7.84 -13.73
N SER A 273 29.61 -8.55 -13.75
CA SER A 273 29.65 -10.02 -13.59
C SER A 273 29.25 -10.45 -12.18
N ASP A 274 29.66 -9.67 -11.17
CA ASP A 274 29.29 -9.94 -9.77
C ASP A 274 27.80 -9.72 -9.54
N ILE A 275 27.23 -8.68 -10.17
CA ILE A 275 25.78 -8.43 -10.16
C ILE A 275 25.02 -9.57 -10.84
N GLU A 276 25.41 -9.97 -12.06
CA GLU A 276 24.79 -11.09 -12.79
C GLU A 276 24.81 -12.38 -11.96
N LYS A 277 25.95 -12.71 -11.34
CA LYS A 277 26.09 -13.89 -10.48
C LYS A 277 25.22 -13.78 -9.23
N GLY A 278 25.22 -12.62 -8.57
CA GLY A 278 24.48 -12.39 -7.33
C GLY A 278 22.97 -12.54 -7.50
N ILE A 279 22.40 -11.97 -8.57
CA ILE A 279 20.95 -12.08 -8.82
C ILE A 279 20.55 -13.50 -9.24
N ARG A 280 21.37 -14.18 -10.04
CA ARG A 280 21.12 -15.59 -10.43
C ARG A 280 21.18 -16.53 -9.24
N ALA A 281 22.10 -16.31 -8.30
CA ALA A 281 22.19 -17.10 -7.07
C ALA A 281 20.96 -16.89 -6.17
N GLN A 282 20.50 -15.65 -6.02
CA GLN A 282 19.25 -15.36 -5.30
C GLN A 282 18.05 -16.08 -5.94
N PHE A 283 17.89 -15.95 -7.25
CA PHE A 283 16.83 -16.61 -8.00
C PHE A 283 16.85 -18.14 -7.82
N GLN A 284 18.04 -18.76 -7.89
CA GLN A 284 18.20 -20.20 -7.67
C GLN A 284 17.78 -20.64 -6.26
N ASN A 285 18.17 -19.86 -5.24
CA ASN A 285 17.77 -20.15 -3.86
C ASN A 285 16.26 -20.05 -3.69
N TRP A 286 15.62 -19.07 -4.33
CA TRP A 286 14.17 -18.91 -4.27
C TRP A 286 13.43 -20.03 -5.00
N CYS A 287 13.89 -20.46 -6.17
CA CYS A 287 13.35 -21.62 -6.88
C CYS A 287 13.47 -22.89 -6.03
N THR A 288 14.60 -23.07 -5.35
CA THR A 288 14.83 -24.22 -4.45
C THR A 288 13.87 -24.21 -3.26
N ALA A 289 13.61 -23.04 -2.68
CA ALA A 289 12.63 -22.89 -1.61
C ALA A 289 11.21 -23.20 -2.11
N PHE A 290 10.84 -22.74 -3.31
CA PHE A 290 9.55 -23.07 -3.90
C PHE A 290 9.38 -24.59 -4.11
N HIS A 291 10.37 -25.28 -4.68
CA HIS A 291 10.30 -26.74 -4.88
C HIS A 291 9.98 -27.46 -3.57
N ARG A 292 10.62 -27.05 -2.47
CA ARG A 292 10.42 -27.67 -1.16
C ARG A 292 8.97 -27.54 -0.69
N HIS A 293 8.38 -26.35 -0.78
CA HIS A 293 7.01 -26.11 -0.35
C HIS A 293 5.98 -26.78 -1.27
N HIS A 294 6.27 -26.85 -2.57
CA HIS A 294 5.47 -27.61 -3.53
C HIS A 294 5.48 -29.12 -3.19
N ASP A 295 6.68 -29.72 -3.05
CA ASP A 295 6.84 -31.15 -2.74
C ASP A 295 6.18 -31.52 -1.39
N GLN A 296 6.08 -30.57 -0.45
CA GLN A 296 5.41 -30.73 0.85
C GLN A 296 3.89 -30.44 0.84
N GLY A 297 3.33 -29.93 -0.27
CA GLY A 297 1.92 -29.54 -0.34
C GLY A 297 1.56 -28.31 0.52
N LEU A 298 2.55 -27.48 0.87
CA LEU A 298 2.38 -26.31 1.74
C LEU A 298 2.14 -25.01 0.98
N CYS A 299 2.20 -25.01 -0.35
CA CYS A 299 2.01 -23.83 -1.19
C CYS A 299 0.85 -24.02 -2.17
N ILE A 300 -0.08 -23.05 -2.16
CA ILE A 300 -1.14 -22.90 -3.16
C ILE A 300 -1.01 -21.51 -3.78
N ILE A 301 -1.04 -21.43 -5.10
CA ILE A 301 -1.04 -20.19 -5.88
C ILE A 301 -2.24 -20.23 -6.80
N ARG A 302 -3.27 -19.47 -6.44
CA ARG A 302 -4.49 -19.24 -7.19
C ARG A 302 -4.33 -18.04 -8.10
N VAL A 303 -4.62 -18.23 -9.38
CA VAL A 303 -4.47 -17.23 -10.43
C VAL A 303 -5.85 -16.70 -10.82
N PHE A 304 -5.99 -15.38 -10.83
CA PHE A 304 -7.25 -14.71 -11.11
C PHE A 304 -7.04 -13.54 -12.07
N PHE A 305 -7.48 -13.69 -13.32
CA PHE A 305 -7.56 -12.57 -14.25
C PHE A 305 -8.77 -11.70 -13.89
N ALA A 306 -8.50 -10.51 -13.35
CA ALA A 306 -9.49 -9.46 -13.07
C ALA A 306 -8.80 -8.13 -12.77
N ASP A 307 -9.49 -7.01 -13.01
CA ASP A 307 -9.18 -5.73 -12.39
C ASP A 307 -9.22 -5.87 -10.86
N ALA A 308 -8.31 -5.19 -10.15
CA ALA A 308 -8.17 -5.31 -8.71
C ALA A 308 -9.46 -4.94 -7.93
N ILE A 309 -10.15 -3.88 -8.34
CA ILE A 309 -11.41 -3.45 -7.71
C ILE A 309 -12.50 -4.46 -8.01
N PHE A 310 -12.60 -4.92 -9.26
CA PHE A 310 -13.65 -5.84 -9.70
C PHE A 310 -13.48 -7.24 -9.12
N GLY A 311 -12.25 -7.77 -9.10
CA GLY A 311 -11.90 -9.04 -8.51
C GLY A 311 -12.19 -9.08 -7.01
N ALA A 312 -11.76 -8.06 -6.26
CA ALA A 312 -12.05 -7.96 -4.83
C ALA A 312 -13.56 -7.87 -4.53
N ARG A 313 -14.32 -7.10 -5.33
CA ARG A 313 -15.79 -7.08 -5.22
C ARG A 313 -16.43 -8.43 -5.53
N ALA A 314 -15.93 -9.16 -6.51
CA ALA A 314 -16.44 -10.49 -6.84
C ALA A 314 -16.20 -11.48 -5.68
N LEU A 315 -15.02 -11.46 -5.06
CA LEU A 315 -14.72 -12.24 -3.85
C LEU A 315 -15.65 -11.85 -2.68
N GLN A 316 -15.89 -10.55 -2.49
CA GLN A 316 -16.81 -10.06 -1.46
C GLN A 316 -18.25 -10.55 -1.71
N ILE A 317 -18.75 -10.47 -2.95
CA ILE A 317 -20.09 -10.95 -3.31
C ILE A 317 -20.21 -12.47 -3.09
N CYS A 318 -19.19 -13.23 -3.50
CA CYS A 318 -19.14 -14.67 -3.28
C CYS A 318 -19.25 -15.00 -1.79
N ARG A 319 -18.56 -14.24 -0.94
CA ARG A 319 -18.62 -14.41 0.52
C ARG A 319 -19.99 -14.08 1.10
N GLU A 320 -20.57 -12.95 0.70
CA GLU A 320 -21.78 -12.42 1.31
C GLU A 320 -23.06 -13.12 0.84
N SER A 321 -23.07 -13.62 -0.38
CA SER A 321 -24.27 -14.19 -1.02
C SER A 321 -24.12 -15.64 -1.48
N GLY A 322 -22.90 -16.20 -1.47
CA GLY A 322 -22.60 -17.48 -2.11
C GLY A 322 -22.62 -17.44 -3.64
N ALA A 323 -22.85 -16.27 -4.26
CA ALA A 323 -22.97 -16.15 -5.71
C ALA A 323 -21.60 -16.22 -6.39
N LEU A 324 -21.39 -17.27 -7.20
CA LEU A 324 -20.18 -17.45 -8.01
C LEU A 324 -20.22 -16.66 -9.32
N LYS A 325 -21.42 -16.51 -9.91
CA LYS A 325 -21.63 -15.73 -11.12
C LYS A 325 -22.01 -14.31 -10.75
N THR A 326 -21.17 -13.35 -11.12
CA THR A 326 -21.39 -11.93 -10.85
C THR A 326 -21.87 -11.20 -12.11
N ARG A 327 -22.32 -9.95 -11.94
CA ARG A 327 -22.57 -9.01 -13.06
C ARG A 327 -21.39 -8.05 -13.29
N ILE A 328 -20.26 -8.31 -12.64
CA ILE A 328 -19.08 -7.44 -12.66
C ILE A 328 -18.21 -7.87 -13.84
N PRO A 329 -17.78 -6.96 -14.73
CA PRO A 329 -16.86 -7.29 -15.81
C PRO A 329 -15.50 -7.71 -15.26
N VAL A 330 -14.74 -8.48 -16.03
CA VAL A 330 -13.36 -8.87 -15.68
C VAL A 330 -12.46 -7.64 -15.59
N CYS A 331 -12.56 -6.72 -16.56
CA CYS A 331 -11.90 -5.42 -16.55
C CYS A 331 -12.64 -4.45 -17.50
N GLN A 332 -12.27 -3.17 -17.46
CA GLN A 332 -12.80 -2.18 -18.42
C GLN A 332 -12.38 -2.53 -19.85
N TRP A 333 -13.18 -2.10 -20.84
CA TRP A 333 -13.01 -2.40 -22.27
C TRP A 333 -13.44 -3.81 -22.70
N HIS A 334 -13.96 -4.62 -21.78
CA HIS A 334 -14.42 -5.99 -22.01
C HIS A 334 -15.83 -6.21 -21.46
N THR A 335 -16.56 -7.17 -22.03
CA THR A 335 -17.92 -7.52 -21.59
C THR A 335 -18.01 -8.83 -20.82
N GLU A 336 -16.96 -9.64 -20.84
CA GLU A 336 -16.90 -10.87 -20.06
C GLU A 336 -17.08 -10.58 -18.56
N THR A 337 -18.01 -11.27 -17.92
CA THR A 337 -18.31 -11.11 -16.50
C THR A 337 -17.61 -12.16 -15.65
N ILE A 338 -17.19 -11.76 -14.44
CA ILE A 338 -16.51 -12.66 -13.51
C ILE A 338 -17.48 -13.77 -13.06
N THR A 339 -17.10 -15.01 -13.41
CA THR A 339 -17.71 -16.25 -12.91
C THR A 339 -16.65 -17.09 -12.23
N LEU A 340 -16.72 -17.18 -10.90
CA LEU A 340 -15.80 -17.97 -10.09
C LEU A 340 -16.05 -19.47 -10.29
N ASP A 341 -14.98 -20.26 -10.29
CA ASP A 341 -15.06 -21.71 -10.44
C ASP A 341 -15.70 -22.37 -9.20
N MET A 342 -16.68 -23.24 -9.44
CA MET A 342 -17.47 -23.85 -8.37
C MET A 342 -16.66 -24.81 -7.50
N GLU A 343 -15.89 -25.71 -8.11
CA GLU A 343 -15.13 -26.69 -7.32
C GLU A 343 -14.02 -26.02 -6.53
N GLU A 344 -13.42 -24.97 -7.08
CA GLU A 344 -12.38 -24.24 -6.39
C GLU A 344 -12.91 -23.44 -5.19
N TYR A 345 -13.96 -22.65 -5.39
CA TYR A 345 -14.49 -21.76 -4.35
C TYR A 345 -15.35 -22.47 -3.30
N LYS A 346 -15.43 -23.81 -3.33
CA LYS A 346 -15.85 -24.62 -2.16
C LYS A 346 -14.83 -24.54 -1.02
N HIS A 347 -13.56 -24.36 -1.33
CA HIS A 347 -12.46 -24.44 -0.37
C HIS A 347 -11.54 -23.22 -0.38
N ALA A 348 -11.57 -22.40 -1.44
CA ALA A 348 -10.73 -21.22 -1.55
C ALA A 348 -11.06 -20.17 -0.46
N PRO A 349 -10.04 -19.45 0.04
CA PRO A 349 -10.27 -18.38 1.00
C PRO A 349 -11.04 -17.20 0.38
N LEU A 350 -11.94 -16.63 1.18
CA LEU A 350 -12.68 -15.39 0.89
C LEU A 350 -12.43 -14.29 1.95
N ILE A 351 -11.61 -14.63 2.95
CA ILE A 351 -11.06 -13.74 3.97
C ILE A 351 -9.55 -13.99 3.98
N PHE A 352 -8.76 -12.93 4.04
CA PHE A 352 -7.33 -13.00 3.89
C PHE A 352 -6.63 -12.36 5.08
N ASP A 353 -5.68 -13.08 5.66
CA ASP A 353 -4.84 -12.61 6.77
C ASP A 353 -3.92 -11.48 6.30
N VAL A 354 -3.48 -11.55 5.04
CA VAL A 354 -2.61 -10.57 4.39
C VAL A 354 -3.23 -10.12 3.08
N ILE A 355 -3.33 -8.81 2.89
CA ILE A 355 -3.64 -8.21 1.57
C ILE A 355 -2.47 -7.32 1.15
N ASP A 356 -1.87 -7.61 0.01
CA ASP A 356 -0.90 -6.73 -0.63
C ASP A 356 -1.55 -6.05 -1.82
N THR A 357 -1.48 -4.72 -1.87
CA THR A 357 -2.05 -3.93 -2.96
C THR A 357 -0.99 -3.35 -3.88
N SER A 358 0.26 -3.81 -3.78
CA SER A 358 1.38 -3.30 -4.56
C SER A 358 1.42 -1.76 -4.55
N ASN A 359 1.73 -1.14 -5.69
CA ASN A 359 1.65 0.29 -5.94
C ASN A 359 0.30 0.74 -6.55
N LEU A 360 -0.80 0.02 -6.32
CA LEU A 360 -2.11 0.35 -6.88
C LEU A 360 -2.64 1.73 -6.44
N ASP A 361 -2.12 2.31 -5.35
CA ASP A 361 -2.43 3.70 -4.99
C ASP A 361 -2.08 4.68 -6.11
N ASP A 362 -0.95 4.48 -6.79
CA ASP A 362 -0.50 5.34 -7.89
C ASP A 362 -1.44 5.28 -9.10
N HIS A 363 -2.25 4.23 -9.22
CA HIS A 363 -3.07 3.93 -10.40
C HIS A 363 -4.57 4.05 -10.13
N LEU A 364 -5.02 3.73 -8.92
CA LEU A 364 -6.43 3.64 -8.54
C LEU A 364 -6.81 4.61 -7.41
N GLY A 365 -5.84 5.16 -6.68
CA GLY A 365 -6.03 6.05 -5.53
C GLY A 365 -6.44 5.34 -4.23
N LEU A 366 -5.90 5.80 -3.09
CA LEU A 366 -6.18 5.27 -1.74
C LEU A 366 -7.66 5.05 -1.44
N LEU A 367 -8.52 6.02 -1.79
CA LEU A 367 -9.95 5.94 -1.46
C LEU A 367 -10.70 4.90 -2.29
N ASN A 368 -10.11 4.35 -3.35
CA ASN A 368 -10.66 3.18 -4.04
C ASN A 368 -10.05 1.86 -3.53
N VAL A 369 -8.74 1.85 -3.27
CA VAL A 369 -8.01 0.65 -2.85
C VAL A 369 -8.45 0.19 -1.47
N LEU A 370 -8.49 1.10 -0.49
CA LEU A 370 -8.77 0.74 0.91
C LEU A 370 -10.20 0.21 1.10
N PRO A 371 -11.28 0.90 0.68
CA PRO A 371 -12.64 0.40 0.90
C PRO A 371 -12.96 -0.89 0.14
N THR A 372 -12.23 -1.19 -0.94
CA THR A 372 -12.39 -2.43 -1.69
C THR A 372 -11.68 -3.60 -1.02
N SER A 373 -10.53 -3.35 -0.39
CA SER A 373 -9.69 -4.39 0.21
C SER A 373 -10.08 -4.71 1.65
N ILE A 374 -10.42 -3.69 2.44
CA ILE A 374 -10.76 -3.81 3.87
C ILE A 374 -11.85 -4.85 4.15
N PRO A 375 -12.94 -4.94 3.37
CA PRO A 375 -13.96 -5.95 3.61
C PRO A 375 -13.41 -7.37 3.60
N LEU A 376 -12.34 -7.66 2.87
CA LEU A 376 -11.74 -8.99 2.74
C LEU A 376 -10.75 -9.35 3.87
N LEU A 377 -10.48 -8.42 4.79
CA LEU A 377 -9.69 -8.69 6.00
C LEU A 377 -10.54 -9.38 7.09
N PRO A 378 -9.94 -10.16 8.00
CA PRO A 378 -10.64 -10.73 9.14
C PRO A 378 -11.15 -9.66 10.10
N CYS A 379 -12.32 -9.89 10.68
CA CYS A 379 -12.89 -9.02 11.71
C CYS A 379 -12.16 -9.09 13.05
N SER A 380 -11.35 -10.14 13.31
CA SER A 380 -10.75 -10.44 14.62
C SER A 380 -9.70 -9.42 15.08
N GLY A 381 -9.15 -8.62 14.18
CA GLY A 381 -8.08 -7.67 14.51
C GLY A 381 -6.70 -8.06 13.97
N ASP A 382 -6.56 -9.27 13.42
CA ASP A 382 -5.26 -9.88 13.09
C ASP A 382 -4.84 -9.68 11.63
N GLY A 383 -5.69 -9.04 10.82
CA GLY A 383 -5.45 -8.81 9.40
C GLY A 383 -4.46 -7.67 9.16
N VAL A 384 -3.61 -7.84 8.15
CA VAL A 384 -2.65 -6.81 7.71
C VAL A 384 -2.85 -6.46 6.24
N LEU A 385 -2.76 -5.17 5.93
CA LEU A 385 -2.77 -4.67 4.56
C LEU A 385 -1.47 -3.93 4.27
N TYR A 386 -0.86 -4.24 3.13
CA TYR A 386 0.36 -3.60 2.63
C TYR A 386 0.04 -2.73 1.42
N LEU A 387 0.55 -1.50 1.46
CA LEU A 387 0.33 -0.52 0.41
C LEU A 387 1.62 0.23 0.11
N GLU A 388 1.95 0.32 -1.19
CA GLU A 388 3.11 1.03 -1.71
C GLU A 388 2.69 2.19 -2.62
N SER A 389 3.59 3.15 -2.80
CA SER A 389 3.49 4.21 -3.80
C SER A 389 4.88 4.65 -4.25
N LEU A 390 5.00 5.02 -5.53
CA LEU A 390 6.19 5.58 -6.15
C LEU A 390 5.98 7.02 -6.64
N LEU A 391 4.72 7.42 -6.90
CA LEU A 391 4.40 8.73 -7.48
C LEU A 391 4.16 9.78 -6.40
N VAL A 392 4.57 11.02 -6.68
CA VAL A 392 4.28 12.19 -5.83
C VAL A 392 3.07 12.91 -6.40
N GLN A 393 2.01 13.03 -5.61
CA GLN A 393 0.76 13.66 -6.08
C GLN A 393 0.75 15.18 -5.86
N ASN A 394 1.48 15.70 -4.86
CA ASN A 394 1.56 17.12 -4.56
C ASN A 394 2.96 17.72 -4.84
N PRO A 395 3.20 18.26 -6.04
CA PRO A 395 4.50 18.84 -6.41
C PRO A 395 4.83 20.16 -5.68
N ASP A 396 3.82 20.87 -5.18
CA ASP A 396 3.95 22.14 -4.47
C ASP A 396 4.23 21.96 -2.96
N GLY A 397 4.13 20.73 -2.45
CA GLY A 397 4.13 20.41 -1.02
C GLY A 397 5.49 20.08 -0.42
N ASP A 398 5.61 20.27 0.90
CA ASP A 398 6.59 19.56 1.72
C ASP A 398 6.36 18.04 1.53
N THR A 399 7.38 17.31 1.08
CA THR A 399 7.38 15.85 0.90
C THR A 399 6.73 15.09 2.08
N PRO A 400 6.92 15.51 3.35
CA PRO A 400 6.21 14.95 4.50
C PRO A 400 4.69 15.07 4.56
N LYS A 401 4.03 15.83 3.68
CA LYS A 401 2.57 15.97 3.72
C LYS A 401 1.88 15.28 2.55
N ASP A 402 2.63 14.77 1.59
CA ASP A 402 2.08 14.20 0.36
C ASP A 402 1.12 13.04 0.68
N PHE A 403 1.58 12.03 1.41
CA PHE A 403 0.76 10.86 1.77
C PHE A 403 -0.52 11.21 2.53
N ALA A 404 -0.43 12.07 3.56
CA ALA A 404 -1.60 12.47 4.35
C ALA A 404 -2.63 13.25 3.50
N LYS A 405 -2.17 14.07 2.54
CA LYS A 405 -3.05 14.83 1.65
C LYS A 405 -3.84 13.95 0.68
N ARG A 406 -3.38 12.74 0.35
CA ARG A 406 -4.09 11.81 -0.55
C ARG A 406 -5.43 11.31 -0.01
N PHE A 407 -5.67 11.48 1.29
CA PHE A 407 -6.95 11.17 1.93
C PHE A 407 -8.00 12.27 1.73
N HIS A 408 -7.59 13.47 1.33
CA HIS A 408 -8.44 14.67 1.27
C HIS A 408 -9.12 15.01 2.61
N ALA A 409 -8.65 14.43 3.72
CA ALA A 409 -9.16 14.59 5.08
C ALA A 409 -8.07 14.20 6.10
N ASP A 410 -8.33 14.45 7.40
CA ASP A 410 -7.42 14.06 8.46
C ASP A 410 -7.26 12.52 8.56
N LEU A 411 -6.02 12.06 8.65
CA LEU A 411 -5.67 10.64 8.68
C LEU A 411 -6.22 9.91 9.92
N THR A 412 -6.38 10.61 11.04
CA THR A 412 -6.99 10.04 12.26
C THR A 412 -8.47 9.79 12.04
N VAL A 413 -9.19 10.76 11.49
CA VAL A 413 -10.62 10.62 11.16
C VAL A 413 -10.82 9.46 10.19
N MET A 414 -10.05 9.42 9.09
CA MET A 414 -10.13 8.33 8.12
C MET A 414 -9.79 6.97 8.73
N SER A 415 -8.80 6.91 9.62
CA SER A 415 -8.45 5.66 10.34
C SER A 415 -9.58 5.16 11.23
N VAL A 416 -10.32 6.07 11.87
CA VAL A 416 -11.49 5.76 12.71
C VAL A 416 -12.66 5.28 11.86
N LEU A 417 -12.98 5.97 10.75
CA LEU A 417 -14.05 5.58 9.83
C LEU A 417 -13.79 4.24 9.14
N PHE A 418 -12.54 3.98 8.75
CA PHE A 418 -12.14 2.74 8.08
C PHE A 418 -11.90 1.59 9.05
N ARG A 419 -11.70 1.90 10.34
CA ARG A 419 -11.29 0.98 11.41
C ARG A 419 -9.96 0.26 11.09
N LEU A 420 -9.09 0.97 10.37
CA LEU A 420 -7.79 0.53 9.88
C LEU A 420 -6.84 1.73 9.89
N CYS A 421 -5.63 1.58 10.42
CA CYS A 421 -4.64 2.67 10.49
C CYS A 421 -3.26 2.24 10.01
N PRO A 422 -2.41 3.17 9.53
CA PRO A 422 -1.00 2.89 9.35
C PRO A 422 -0.35 2.67 10.73
N VAL A 423 0.43 1.59 10.83
CA VAL A 423 1.09 1.19 12.08
C VAL A 423 2.11 2.24 12.52
N ASP A 424 2.91 2.74 11.58
CA ASP A 424 3.93 3.76 11.79
C ASP A 424 3.34 5.14 12.12
N PHE A 425 2.13 5.45 11.61
CA PHE A 425 1.38 6.64 12.02
C PHE A 425 1.06 6.61 13.53
N VAL A 426 0.65 5.46 14.05
CA VAL A 426 0.26 5.30 15.46
C VAL A 426 1.47 5.21 16.39
N THR A 427 2.54 4.51 15.99
CA THR A 427 3.73 4.35 16.84
C THR A 427 4.71 5.52 16.77
N GLY A 428 4.68 6.30 15.69
CA GLY A 428 5.58 7.42 15.46
C GLY A 428 6.99 7.01 15.01
N TYR A 429 7.20 5.76 14.62
CA TYR A 429 8.45 5.28 14.02
C TYR A 429 8.20 4.13 13.05
N SER A 430 9.20 3.87 12.20
CA SER A 430 9.22 2.70 11.31
C SER A 430 10.47 1.84 11.54
N SER A 431 10.32 0.52 11.42
CA SER A 431 11.44 -0.43 11.36
C SER A 431 12.05 -0.55 9.95
N ARG A 432 11.45 0.11 8.97
CA ARG A 432 11.89 0.20 7.57
C ARG A 432 12.51 1.56 7.29
N SER A 433 13.53 1.57 6.43
CA SER A 433 14.09 2.82 5.90
C SER A 433 13.51 3.14 4.53
N ASN A 434 13.03 4.36 4.35
CA ASN A 434 12.83 5.01 3.06
C ASN A 434 13.74 6.27 2.92
N VAL A 435 14.70 6.42 3.82
CA VAL A 435 15.46 7.68 3.93
C VAL A 435 16.41 7.88 2.76
N HIS A 436 16.94 6.78 2.20
CA HIS A 436 17.79 6.79 1.01
C HIS A 436 17.02 7.32 -0.22
N GLU A 437 15.77 6.89 -0.40
CA GLU A 437 14.84 7.38 -1.43
C GLU A 437 14.56 8.89 -1.25
N LEU A 438 14.25 9.33 -0.03
CA LEU A 438 13.99 10.75 0.26
C LEU A 438 15.23 11.63 0.03
N ILE A 439 16.42 11.17 0.42
CA ILE A 439 17.68 11.89 0.17
C ILE A 439 17.94 11.99 -1.33
N ALA A 440 17.76 10.90 -2.08
CA ALA A 440 17.93 10.91 -3.52
C ALA A 440 16.93 11.87 -4.20
N TYR A 441 15.67 11.82 -3.80
CA TYR A 441 14.63 12.74 -4.22
C TYR A 441 15.06 14.21 -4.01
N GLU A 442 15.51 14.58 -2.80
CA GLU A 442 15.94 15.96 -2.49
C GLU A 442 17.20 16.44 -3.23
N LEU A 443 18.08 15.51 -3.62
CA LEU A 443 19.29 15.83 -4.38
C LEU A 443 18.98 16.10 -5.86
N ILE A 444 18.04 15.35 -6.44
CA ILE A 444 17.77 15.33 -7.89
C ILE A 444 16.61 16.24 -8.29
N HIS A 445 15.66 16.55 -7.39
CA HIS A 445 14.49 17.40 -7.65
C HIS A 445 14.81 18.81 -8.20
N ARG A 446 16.09 19.22 -8.28
CA ARG A 446 16.53 20.41 -9.02
C ARG A 446 16.67 20.09 -10.52
N GLY A 447 15.55 19.95 -11.23
CA GLY A 447 15.51 20.05 -12.70
C GLY A 447 15.09 18.79 -13.49
N ALA A 448 14.59 17.73 -12.85
CA ALA A 448 14.10 16.53 -13.54
C ALA A 448 12.59 16.56 -13.80
N ASN A 449 12.16 16.09 -14.99
CA ASN A 449 10.75 16.10 -15.44
C ASN A 449 9.85 15.08 -14.71
N THR A 450 10.40 14.07 -14.05
CA THR A 450 9.67 13.13 -13.19
C THR A 450 10.53 12.76 -11.98
N VAL A 451 9.98 12.86 -10.77
CA VAL A 451 10.70 12.52 -9.53
C VAL A 451 9.82 11.57 -8.72
N GLN A 452 10.35 10.39 -8.43
CA GLN A 452 9.69 9.32 -7.68
C GLN A 452 10.42 9.09 -6.36
N TYR A 453 9.71 8.58 -5.36
CA TYR A 453 10.32 7.97 -4.17
C TYR A 453 9.43 6.84 -3.66
N HIS A 454 10.04 5.78 -3.12
CA HIS A 454 9.27 4.65 -2.61
C HIS A 454 8.74 4.90 -1.20
N GLN A 455 7.42 5.00 -1.07
CA GLN A 455 6.70 5.01 0.19
C GLN A 455 6.02 3.66 0.39
N VAL A 456 6.17 3.07 1.57
CA VAL A 456 5.44 1.85 1.91
C VAL A 456 4.84 1.97 3.30
N THR A 457 3.60 1.51 3.43
CA THR A 457 2.82 1.56 4.66
C THR A 457 2.27 0.19 5.00
N THR A 458 2.24 -0.12 6.29
CA THR A 458 1.63 -1.33 6.84
C THR A 458 0.43 -0.91 7.65
N TRP A 459 -0.72 -1.48 7.31
CA TRP A 459 -2.00 -1.13 7.87
C TRP A 459 -2.54 -2.29 8.69
N LYS A 460 -2.96 -2.01 9.93
CA LYS A 460 -3.55 -3.01 10.83
C LYS A 460 -4.86 -2.49 11.40
N THR A 461 -5.77 -3.41 11.67
CA THR A 461 -7.06 -3.07 12.28
C THR A 461 -6.90 -2.64 13.73
N LEU A 462 -7.66 -1.64 14.14
CA LEU A 462 -7.66 -1.11 15.50
C LEU A 462 -8.73 -1.76 16.40
N GLY A 463 -9.06 -3.03 16.16
CA GLY A 463 -9.97 -3.83 16.99
C GLY A 463 -11.45 -3.79 16.60
N CYS A 464 -12.28 -4.40 17.46
CA CYS A 464 -13.69 -4.70 17.17
C CYS A 464 -14.68 -3.57 17.51
N ASP A 465 -14.26 -2.55 18.26
CA ASP A 465 -15.15 -1.46 18.69
C ASP A 465 -15.61 -0.59 17.52
N ILE A 466 -16.90 -0.26 17.51
CA ILE A 466 -17.53 0.57 16.50
C ILE A 466 -17.78 1.95 17.11
N PRO A 467 -17.11 3.01 16.62
CA PRO A 467 -17.37 4.36 17.10
C PRO A 467 -18.76 4.83 16.64
N VAL A 468 -19.46 5.53 17.52
CA VAL A 468 -20.67 6.29 17.17
C VAL A 468 -20.25 7.72 16.85
N VAL A 469 -20.63 8.21 15.68
CA VAL A 469 -20.43 9.61 15.27
C VAL A 469 -21.79 10.29 15.21
N GLU A 470 -21.89 11.50 15.72
CA GLU A 470 -23.14 12.27 15.63
C GLU A 470 -23.50 12.56 14.17
N SER A 471 -24.78 12.36 13.80
CA SER A 471 -25.23 12.47 12.40
C SER A 471 -24.89 13.80 11.75
N TRP A 472 -25.04 14.92 12.49
CA TRP A 472 -24.71 16.26 12.01
C TRP A 472 -23.21 16.45 11.73
N GLN A 473 -22.36 15.97 12.64
CA GLN A 473 -20.90 16.07 12.50
C GLN A 473 -20.43 15.23 11.32
N LEU A 474 -20.93 13.99 11.19
CA LEU A 474 -20.59 13.11 10.07
C LEU A 474 -21.08 13.68 8.74
N GLY A 475 -22.30 14.23 8.67
CA GLY A 475 -22.84 14.83 7.45
C GLY A 475 -22.02 16.03 6.97
N THR A 476 -21.55 16.86 7.92
CA THR A 476 -20.66 18.00 7.62
C THR A 476 -19.30 17.52 7.11
N PHE A 477 -18.66 16.60 7.83
CA PHE A 477 -17.37 16.03 7.43
C PHE A 477 -17.41 15.38 6.03
N LEU A 478 -18.46 14.61 5.74
CA LEU A 478 -18.63 13.96 4.43
C LEU A 478 -18.79 14.98 3.30
N TYR A 479 -19.41 16.13 3.57
CA TYR A 479 -19.49 17.22 2.61
C TYR A 479 -18.11 17.86 2.38
N ASP A 480 -17.36 18.14 3.42
CA ASP A 480 -16.01 18.71 3.30
C ASP A 480 -15.08 17.77 2.51
N LEU A 481 -15.19 16.46 2.73
CA LEU A 481 -14.50 15.45 1.94
C LEU A 481 -14.94 15.46 0.47
N TYR A 482 -16.25 15.54 0.19
CA TYR A 482 -16.76 15.67 -1.18
C TYR A 482 -16.20 16.93 -1.87
N HIS A 483 -16.22 18.05 -1.17
CA HIS A 483 -15.70 19.33 -1.65
C HIS A 483 -14.22 19.22 -2.01
N ALA A 484 -13.40 18.71 -1.08
CA ALA A 484 -11.96 18.54 -1.28
C ALA A 484 -11.59 17.56 -2.41
N LEU A 485 -12.49 16.66 -2.81
CA LEU A 485 -12.29 15.72 -3.92
C LEU A 485 -12.58 16.35 -5.29
N PHE A 486 -13.52 17.30 -5.37
CA PHE A 486 -14.06 17.77 -6.65
C PHE A 486 -13.91 19.28 -6.90
N GLU A 487 -13.45 20.07 -5.92
CA GLU A 487 -13.30 21.52 -6.05
C GLU A 487 -12.32 21.96 -7.15
N GLU A 488 -11.32 21.15 -7.48
CA GLU A 488 -10.35 21.43 -8.55
C GLU A 488 -10.88 21.11 -9.96
N GLU A 489 -12.10 20.58 -10.08
CA GLU A 489 -12.79 20.55 -11.37
C GLU A 489 -13.17 21.95 -11.86
N ASP A 490 -13.29 22.92 -10.94
CA ASP A 490 -13.39 24.34 -11.31
C ASP A 490 -12.01 24.88 -11.72
N ALA A 491 -11.91 25.32 -12.98
CA ALA A 491 -10.65 25.80 -13.55
C ALA A 491 -10.07 26.98 -12.77
N MET A 492 -10.89 27.89 -12.23
CA MET A 492 -10.36 29.03 -11.48
C MET A 492 -9.75 28.55 -10.16
N THR A 493 -10.41 27.64 -9.45
CA THR A 493 -9.90 27.02 -8.23
C THR A 493 -8.57 26.32 -8.49
N PHE A 494 -8.48 25.51 -9.55
CA PHE A 494 -7.24 24.84 -9.96
C PHE A 494 -6.08 25.83 -10.14
N TRP A 495 -6.27 26.86 -10.97
CA TRP A 495 -5.22 27.84 -11.25
C TRP A 495 -4.85 28.68 -10.02
N GLN A 496 -5.78 28.90 -9.10
CA GLN A 496 -5.51 29.60 -7.85
C GLN A 496 -4.65 28.77 -6.88
N ARG A 497 -4.89 27.46 -6.79
CA ARG A 497 -4.10 26.55 -5.95
C ARG A 497 -2.70 26.31 -6.48
N HIS A 498 -2.53 26.20 -7.81
CA HIS A 498 -1.26 25.83 -8.44
C HIS A 498 -0.47 27.00 -9.02
N ARG A 499 -0.53 28.17 -8.38
CA ARG A 499 0.20 29.37 -8.82
C ARG A 499 1.73 29.21 -8.81
N VAL A 500 2.25 28.29 -7.99
CA VAL A 500 3.70 28.13 -7.79
C VAL A 500 4.32 27.29 -8.91
N ASN A 501 3.77 26.12 -9.24
CA ASN A 501 4.26 25.24 -10.32
C ASN A 501 3.15 24.83 -11.31
N PRO A 502 2.58 25.76 -12.08
CA PRO A 502 1.41 25.50 -12.92
C PRO A 502 1.65 24.44 -14.00
N LEU A 503 2.83 24.41 -14.62
CA LEU A 503 3.15 23.43 -15.68
C LEU A 503 3.15 21.98 -15.16
N GLN A 504 3.66 21.78 -13.95
CA GLN A 504 3.70 20.45 -13.34
C GLN A 504 2.30 20.01 -12.90
N ALA A 505 1.52 20.93 -12.32
CA ALA A 505 0.13 20.67 -11.96
C ALA A 505 -0.72 20.31 -13.19
N VAL A 506 -0.54 21.00 -14.32
CA VAL A 506 -1.21 20.64 -15.58
C VAL A 506 -0.86 19.22 -16.01
N GLY A 507 0.42 18.81 -15.94
CA GLY A 507 0.82 17.44 -16.24
C GLY A 507 0.13 16.40 -15.37
N HIS A 508 -0.07 16.70 -14.08
CA HIS A 508 -0.73 15.82 -13.12
C HIS A 508 -2.26 15.86 -13.18
N SER A 509 -2.87 16.91 -13.76
CA SER A 509 -4.33 17.06 -13.86
C SER A 509 -5.05 15.99 -14.71
N SER A 510 -4.28 15.17 -15.42
CA SER A 510 -4.79 14.00 -16.14
C SER A 510 -4.93 12.75 -15.25
N LEU A 511 -4.33 12.73 -14.05
CA LEU A 511 -4.38 11.62 -13.09
C LEU A 511 -5.60 11.75 -12.18
N VAL A 512 -6.78 11.33 -12.68
CA VAL A 512 -8.05 11.43 -11.95
C VAL A 512 -8.46 10.09 -11.35
N HIS A 513 -8.32 9.91 -10.04
CA HIS A 513 -8.65 8.62 -9.42
C HIS A 513 -10.11 8.50 -8.97
N TYR A 514 -10.79 9.63 -8.75
CA TYR A 514 -12.07 9.67 -8.06
C TYR A 514 -13.20 10.22 -8.95
N SER A 515 -14.34 9.54 -8.90
CA SER A 515 -15.60 9.94 -9.52
C SER A 515 -16.70 10.09 -8.47
N ARG A 516 -17.86 10.63 -8.84
CA ARG A 516 -19.04 10.65 -7.95
C ARG A 516 -19.42 9.23 -7.53
N GLU A 517 -19.26 8.24 -8.40
CA GLU A 517 -19.53 6.83 -8.05
C GLU A 517 -18.53 6.31 -7.02
N SER A 518 -17.24 6.66 -7.14
CA SER A 518 -16.22 6.34 -6.15
C SER A 518 -16.64 6.87 -4.77
N PHE A 519 -17.08 8.13 -4.69
CA PHE A 519 -17.53 8.75 -3.45
C PHE A 519 -18.83 8.10 -2.90
N VAL A 520 -19.82 7.82 -3.74
CA VAL A 520 -21.05 7.11 -3.31
C VAL A 520 -20.74 5.73 -2.75
N LEU A 521 -19.81 4.99 -3.35
CA LEU A 521 -19.37 3.69 -2.84
C LEU A 521 -18.56 3.81 -1.54
N LEU A 522 -17.82 4.91 -1.36
CA LEU A 522 -17.19 5.25 -0.08
C LEU A 522 -18.24 5.53 1.01
N LEU A 523 -19.29 6.29 0.71
CA LEU A 523 -20.41 6.53 1.62
C LEU A 523 -21.07 5.22 2.06
N ARG A 524 -21.36 4.34 1.10
CA ARG A 524 -21.89 3.00 1.37
C ARG A 524 -20.97 2.23 2.31
N PHE A 525 -19.67 2.21 2.01
CA PHE A 525 -18.68 1.55 2.85
C PHE A 525 -18.67 2.13 4.28
N ILE A 526 -18.63 3.45 4.45
CA ILE A 526 -18.62 4.09 5.79
C ILE A 526 -19.88 3.73 6.56
N ARG A 527 -21.07 3.86 5.94
CA ARG A 527 -22.35 3.47 6.54
C ARG A 527 -22.33 2.02 7.03
N ASP A 528 -21.91 1.10 6.15
CA ASP A 528 -21.94 -0.33 6.43
C ASP A 528 -20.88 -0.71 7.49
N ARG A 529 -19.70 -0.08 7.49
CA ARG A 529 -18.61 -0.32 8.47
C ARG A 529 -18.91 0.22 9.86
N LEU A 530 -19.60 1.35 9.94
CA LEU A 530 -20.05 1.96 11.20
C LEU A 530 -21.41 1.42 11.68
N GLN A 531 -22.08 0.58 10.88
CA GLN A 531 -23.39 0.00 11.19
C GLN A 531 -24.45 1.06 11.55
N ILE A 532 -24.43 2.19 10.85
CA ILE A 532 -25.34 3.31 11.11
C ILE A 532 -26.77 2.86 10.79
N SER A 533 -27.73 3.17 11.67
CA SER A 533 -29.15 2.85 11.42
C SER A 533 -29.68 3.63 10.21
N ARG A 534 -30.80 3.18 9.65
CA ARG A 534 -31.40 3.84 8.48
C ARG A 534 -31.79 5.28 8.82
N GLU A 535 -32.37 5.50 9.98
CA GLU A 535 -32.87 6.79 10.45
C GLU A 535 -31.70 7.76 10.68
N GLU A 536 -30.63 7.31 11.36
CA GLU A 536 -29.43 8.13 11.57
C GLU A 536 -28.71 8.45 10.26
N TRP A 537 -28.67 7.50 9.32
CA TRP A 537 -28.05 7.71 8.01
C TRP A 537 -28.82 8.71 7.15
N ILE A 538 -30.15 8.72 7.24
CA ILE A 538 -30.98 9.75 6.60
C ILE A 538 -30.59 11.12 7.17
N ALA A 539 -30.49 11.27 8.49
CA ALA A 539 -30.09 12.54 9.11
C ALA A 539 -28.68 13.00 8.69
N VAL A 540 -27.73 12.06 8.52
CA VAL A 540 -26.39 12.36 7.98
C VAL A 540 -26.47 12.96 6.57
N LEU A 541 -27.27 12.37 5.68
CA LEU A 541 -27.36 12.79 4.29
C LEU A 541 -28.29 13.97 4.05
N ASP A 542 -29.26 14.19 4.93
CA ASP A 542 -30.04 15.43 4.96
C ASP A 542 -29.11 16.59 5.30
N ARG A 543 -28.26 16.45 6.33
CA ARG A 543 -27.23 17.46 6.64
C ARG A 543 -26.26 17.67 5.48
N PHE A 544 -25.74 16.61 4.88
CA PHE A 544 -24.87 16.72 3.70
C PHE A 544 -25.57 17.53 2.60
N SER A 545 -26.84 17.22 2.32
CA SER A 545 -27.62 17.85 1.26
C SER A 545 -27.92 19.32 1.55
N ASP A 546 -28.21 19.67 2.80
CA ASP A 546 -28.41 21.07 3.21
C ASP A 546 -27.17 21.93 2.92
N ILE A 547 -25.97 21.42 3.22
CA ILE A 547 -24.72 22.12 2.93
C ILE A 547 -24.49 22.19 1.41
N HIS A 548 -24.68 21.06 0.70
CA HIS A 548 -24.50 20.97 -0.74
C HIS A 548 -25.39 21.94 -1.52
N MET A 549 -26.62 22.14 -1.08
CA MET A 549 -27.55 23.10 -1.69
C MET A 549 -27.22 24.55 -1.36
N ALA A 550 -26.63 24.82 -0.19
CA ALA A 550 -26.27 26.17 0.25
C ALA A 550 -24.92 26.65 -0.30
N ASP A 551 -23.99 25.73 -0.60
CA ASP A 551 -22.68 26.06 -1.14
C ASP A 551 -22.74 26.30 -2.66
N HIS A 552 -22.13 27.40 -3.09
CA HIS A 552 -22.05 27.81 -4.50
C HIS A 552 -20.61 27.95 -5.00
N SER A 553 -19.63 27.46 -4.23
CA SER A 553 -18.21 27.55 -4.56
C SER A 553 -17.79 26.61 -5.70
N MET A 554 -18.40 25.42 -5.81
CA MET A 554 -18.09 24.42 -6.85
C MET A 554 -19.03 24.52 -8.07
N LYS A 555 -18.82 25.50 -8.93
CA LYS A 555 -19.72 25.77 -10.08
C LYS A 555 -19.89 24.56 -11.01
N MET A 556 -18.82 23.83 -11.27
CA MET A 556 -18.83 22.64 -12.14
C MET A 556 -19.60 21.46 -11.53
N ASP A 557 -19.91 21.50 -10.24
CA ASP A 557 -20.67 20.44 -9.60
C ASP A 557 -22.16 20.43 -10.01
N THR A 558 -22.69 21.60 -10.40
CA THR A 558 -24.09 21.74 -10.83
C THR A 558 -24.43 20.86 -12.05
N VAL A 559 -23.49 20.68 -12.98
CA VAL A 559 -23.68 19.80 -14.15
C VAL A 559 -23.46 18.31 -13.83
N ARG A 560 -22.98 17.98 -12.63
CA ARG A 560 -22.74 16.62 -12.13
C ARG A 560 -23.80 16.17 -11.11
N TYR A 561 -24.65 17.08 -10.65
CA TYR A 561 -25.63 16.84 -9.60
C TYR A 561 -26.55 15.65 -9.89
N GLN A 562 -26.99 15.52 -11.15
CA GLN A 562 -27.86 14.40 -11.57
C GLN A 562 -27.13 13.05 -11.57
N ASP A 563 -25.84 13.01 -11.91
CA ASP A 563 -24.99 11.82 -11.80
C ASP A 563 -24.88 11.40 -10.33
N PHE A 564 -24.52 12.35 -9.45
CA PHE A 564 -24.40 12.09 -8.01
C PHE A 564 -25.70 11.54 -7.39
N CYS A 565 -26.83 12.22 -7.63
CA CYS A 565 -28.11 11.81 -7.08
C CYS A 565 -28.60 10.47 -7.64
N GLY A 566 -28.38 10.22 -8.94
CA GLY A 566 -28.71 8.95 -9.57
C GLY A 566 -27.90 7.78 -9.02
N LEU A 567 -26.60 8.00 -8.79
CA LEU A 567 -25.70 7.01 -8.20
C LEU A 567 -26.04 6.69 -6.74
N LEU A 568 -26.44 7.68 -5.93
CA LEU A 568 -26.93 7.45 -4.57
C LEU A 568 -28.12 6.48 -4.56
N HIS A 569 -29.08 6.68 -5.48
CA HIS A 569 -30.26 5.83 -5.61
C HIS A 569 -29.90 4.44 -6.15
N LEU A 570 -29.07 4.37 -7.20
CA LEU A 570 -28.62 3.14 -7.84
C LEU A 570 -27.96 2.17 -6.83
N HIS A 571 -27.07 2.70 -5.98
CA HIS A 571 -26.31 1.89 -5.03
C HIS A 571 -27.02 1.68 -3.69
N GLY A 572 -28.28 2.13 -3.57
CA GLY A 572 -29.08 2.00 -2.35
C GLY A 572 -28.48 2.75 -1.16
N VAL A 573 -27.77 3.85 -1.41
CA VAL A 573 -27.14 4.69 -0.38
C VAL A 573 -28.14 5.70 0.17
N TYR A 574 -28.85 6.38 -0.72
CA TYR A 574 -29.89 7.35 -0.38
C TYR A 574 -30.81 7.57 -1.58
N THR A 575 -32.05 7.96 -1.33
CA THR A 575 -33.02 8.24 -2.39
C THR A 575 -33.55 9.64 -2.18
N MET A 576 -33.18 10.56 -3.08
CA MET A 576 -33.69 11.94 -3.10
C MET A 576 -35.19 11.94 -3.45
N ASP A 577 -35.91 13.00 -3.05
CA ASP A 577 -37.36 13.11 -3.27
C ASP A 577 -37.76 12.96 -4.75
N ILE A 578 -36.93 13.43 -5.68
CA ILE A 578 -37.17 13.30 -7.13
C ILE A 578 -37.28 11.84 -7.59
N TYR A 579 -36.66 10.89 -6.88
CA TYR A 579 -36.73 9.45 -7.16
C TYR A 579 -37.78 8.72 -6.29
N ARG A 580 -38.39 9.41 -5.32
CA ARG A 580 -39.50 8.87 -4.50
C ARG A 580 -40.86 9.05 -5.16
N LEU A 581 -40.93 9.86 -6.23
CA LEU A 581 -42.14 10.05 -7.00
C LEU A 581 -42.49 8.76 -7.75
N ASP A 582 -43.66 8.19 -7.48
CA ASP A 582 -44.18 6.97 -8.14
C ASP A 582 -44.48 7.15 -9.64
N PHE A 583 -44.19 8.33 -10.21
CA PHE A 583 -44.62 8.71 -11.55
C PHE A 583 -43.49 9.35 -12.36
N VAL A 584 -42.93 8.57 -13.29
CA VAL A 584 -42.23 9.08 -14.46
C VAL A 584 -43.17 8.90 -15.67
N PRO A 585 -43.51 9.97 -16.40
CA PRO A 585 -44.51 9.91 -17.47
C PRO A 585 -44.01 9.05 -18.64
N CYS A 586 -44.90 8.21 -19.20
CA CYS A 586 -44.65 7.41 -20.39
C CYS A 586 -44.75 8.28 -21.67
N VAL A 587 -43.85 9.25 -21.79
CA VAL A 587 -43.79 10.21 -22.92
C VAL A 587 -42.41 10.18 -23.58
N GLY A 588 -42.28 10.83 -24.74
CA GLY A 588 -41.01 10.89 -25.48
C GLY A 588 -40.46 9.49 -25.79
N PRO A 589 -39.21 9.16 -25.40
CA PRO A 589 -38.60 7.86 -25.67
C PRO A 589 -39.29 6.69 -24.97
N PHE A 590 -40.12 6.94 -23.95
CA PHE A 590 -40.77 5.90 -23.14
C PHE A 590 -42.23 5.65 -23.50
N ARG A 591 -42.75 6.25 -24.58
CA ARG A 591 -44.18 6.17 -24.95
C ARG A 591 -44.74 4.75 -25.07
N ALA A 592 -43.89 3.78 -25.39
CA ALA A 592 -44.27 2.38 -25.54
C ALA A 592 -44.16 1.56 -24.24
N TRP A 593 -43.60 2.12 -23.17
CA TRP A 593 -43.38 1.42 -21.90
C TRP A 593 -44.64 1.48 -21.04
N SER A 594 -44.93 0.40 -20.32
CA SER A 594 -46.06 0.36 -19.38
C SER A 594 -45.75 1.10 -18.07
N GLN A 595 -44.48 1.08 -17.65
CA GLN A 595 -43.96 1.76 -16.48
C GLN A 595 -42.51 2.17 -16.75
N VAL A 596 -42.16 3.39 -16.39
CA VAL A 596 -40.79 3.90 -16.53
C VAL A 596 -40.09 3.83 -15.18
N THR A 597 -38.91 3.23 -15.15
CA THR A 597 -38.06 3.19 -13.95
C THR A 597 -37.46 4.57 -13.69
N PRO A 598 -37.22 4.97 -12.42
CA PRO A 598 -36.61 6.27 -12.12
C PRO A 598 -35.23 6.46 -12.77
N LEU A 599 -34.50 5.36 -12.97
CA LEU A 599 -33.23 5.33 -13.68
C LEU A 599 -33.35 4.56 -14.99
N VAL A 600 -32.58 4.98 -15.99
CA VAL A 600 -32.43 4.26 -17.26
C VAL A 600 -30.96 4.12 -17.59
N ARG A 601 -30.63 3.05 -18.32
CA ARG A 601 -29.32 2.85 -18.92
C ARG A 601 -29.36 3.30 -20.37
N VAL A 602 -28.47 4.22 -20.72
CA VAL A 602 -28.30 4.72 -22.07
C VAL A 602 -27.08 4.05 -22.68
N PHE A 603 -27.23 3.52 -23.88
CA PHE A 603 -26.16 3.05 -24.74
C PHE A 603 -25.98 4.04 -25.88
N LEU A 604 -24.74 4.41 -26.16
CA LEU A 604 -24.36 5.24 -27.29
C LEU A 604 -23.38 4.46 -28.17
N THR A 605 -23.71 4.32 -29.46
CA THR A 605 -22.88 3.74 -30.51
C THR A 605 -22.04 4.84 -31.13
N ILE A 606 -20.72 4.78 -30.95
CA ILE A 606 -19.77 5.75 -31.48
C ILE A 606 -19.06 5.17 -32.71
N PRO A 607 -19.19 5.79 -33.89
CA PRO A 607 -18.49 5.38 -35.09
C PRO A 607 -16.97 5.42 -34.93
N ARG A 608 -16.28 4.43 -35.52
CA ARG A 608 -14.83 4.22 -35.34
C ARG A 608 -14.00 5.43 -35.79
N GLU A 609 -14.42 6.10 -36.86
CA GLU A 609 -13.73 7.26 -37.42
C GLU A 609 -13.68 8.47 -36.47
N LYS A 610 -14.59 8.56 -35.50
CA LYS A 610 -14.60 9.63 -34.50
C LYS A 610 -13.48 9.47 -33.47
N LEU A 611 -12.96 8.25 -33.29
CA LEU A 611 -11.89 7.95 -32.35
C LEU A 611 -10.49 8.30 -32.88
N ARG A 612 -10.37 8.72 -34.15
CA ARG A 612 -9.10 9.16 -34.76
C ARG A 612 -8.48 10.37 -34.07
N ILE A 613 -9.25 11.12 -33.28
CA ILE A 613 -8.71 12.20 -32.45
C ILE A 613 -7.56 11.73 -31.54
N PHE A 614 -7.58 10.46 -31.13
CA PHE A 614 -6.55 9.88 -30.28
C PHE A 614 -5.34 9.34 -31.04
N THR A 615 -5.43 9.14 -32.36
CA THR A 615 -4.32 8.63 -33.18
C THR A 615 -3.41 9.76 -33.69
N ASP A 616 -3.89 11.00 -33.68
CA ASP A 616 -3.26 12.14 -34.34
C ASP A 616 -2.52 13.08 -33.37
N GLY A 617 -2.17 12.63 -32.16
CA GLY A 617 -1.56 13.43 -31.09
C GLY A 617 -0.54 12.66 -30.23
N GLN A 618 0.30 13.39 -29.47
CA GLN A 618 1.20 12.77 -28.48
C GLN A 618 0.38 11.97 -27.45
N ALA A 619 0.89 10.79 -27.08
CA ALA A 619 0.22 9.80 -26.25
C ALA A 619 -0.20 10.33 -24.87
N ALA A 620 -1.40 10.88 -24.77
CA ALA A 620 -2.07 11.20 -23.51
C ALA A 620 -3.07 10.08 -23.15
N THR A 621 -3.38 9.95 -21.86
CA THR A 621 -4.42 9.06 -21.32
C THR A 621 -5.59 9.88 -20.78
N PRO A 622 -6.39 10.52 -21.64
CA PRO A 622 -7.43 11.43 -21.19
C PRO A 622 -8.61 10.68 -20.57
N THR A 623 -9.17 11.25 -19.51
CA THR A 623 -10.42 10.78 -18.89
C THR A 623 -11.61 11.02 -19.82
N LEU A 624 -12.47 10.03 -19.94
CA LEU A 624 -13.70 10.04 -20.74
C LEU A 624 -14.92 10.26 -19.86
N GLU A 625 -15.93 10.94 -20.39
CA GLU A 625 -17.22 11.11 -19.74
C GLU A 625 -18.37 11.06 -20.75
N ALA A 626 -19.53 10.64 -20.29
CA ALA A 626 -20.77 10.73 -21.05
C ALA A 626 -21.53 12.00 -20.68
N GLY A 627 -22.41 12.45 -21.56
CA GLY A 627 -23.21 13.65 -21.29
C GLY A 627 -24.57 13.66 -21.95
N MET A 628 -25.42 14.55 -21.44
CA MET A 628 -26.70 14.94 -22.01
C MET A 628 -26.72 16.45 -22.18
N ARG A 629 -26.95 16.91 -23.41
CA ARG A 629 -27.00 18.33 -23.75
C ARG A 629 -28.29 18.70 -24.47
N GLY A 630 -28.94 19.75 -24.02
CA GLY A 630 -30.07 20.41 -24.67
C GLY A 630 -29.90 21.94 -24.62
N PRO A 631 -30.85 22.70 -25.17
CA PRO A 631 -30.80 24.17 -25.17
C PRO A 631 -30.71 24.81 -23.77
N ARG A 632 -31.25 24.17 -22.74
CA ARG A 632 -31.27 24.67 -21.36
C ARG A 632 -30.54 23.76 -20.37
N MET A 633 -30.37 22.48 -20.71
CA MET A 633 -29.79 21.48 -19.81
C MET A 633 -28.43 20.99 -20.29
N HIS A 634 -27.51 20.81 -19.34
CA HIS A 634 -26.24 20.12 -19.55
C HIS A 634 -25.92 19.27 -18.33
N ASN A 635 -25.81 17.96 -18.51
CA ASN A 635 -25.50 17.01 -17.44
C ASN A 635 -24.37 16.08 -17.88
N LEU A 636 -23.41 15.82 -16.99
CA LEU A 636 -22.24 14.99 -17.24
C LEU A 636 -22.23 13.77 -16.32
N PHE A 637 -21.91 12.61 -16.87
CA PHE A 637 -21.93 11.31 -16.20
C PHE A 637 -20.56 10.64 -16.29
N SER A 638 -20.01 10.31 -15.12
CA SER A 638 -18.65 9.78 -14.98
C SER A 638 -18.59 8.26 -14.87
N SER A 639 -19.68 7.61 -14.45
CA SER A 639 -19.79 6.15 -14.39
C SER A 639 -20.14 5.58 -15.77
N ILE A 640 -19.10 5.26 -16.54
CA ILE A 640 -19.24 4.76 -17.90
C ILE A 640 -18.57 3.38 -18.06
N HIS A 641 -19.26 2.49 -18.78
CA HIS A 641 -18.69 1.23 -19.26
C HIS A 641 -18.52 1.31 -20.77
N ALA A 642 -17.42 0.76 -21.27
CA ALA A 642 -17.09 0.82 -22.68
C ALA A 642 -16.64 -0.55 -23.19
N ALA A 643 -17.03 -0.89 -24.41
CA ALA A 643 -16.53 -2.06 -25.15
C ALA A 643 -16.68 -1.84 -26.66
N PHE A 644 -15.77 -2.40 -27.44
CA PHE A 644 -15.89 -2.41 -28.90
C PHE A 644 -16.78 -3.56 -29.34
N GLY A 645 -17.70 -3.31 -30.27
CA GLY A 645 -18.64 -4.36 -30.67
C GLY A 645 -19.86 -3.85 -31.43
N THR A 646 -20.83 -4.75 -31.61
CA THR A 646 -22.11 -4.45 -32.23
C THR A 646 -23.23 -4.61 -31.21
N LEU A 647 -24.06 -3.56 -31.07
CA LEU A 647 -25.23 -3.56 -30.20
C LEU A 647 -26.49 -3.82 -31.03
N SER A 648 -27.30 -4.79 -30.61
CA SER A 648 -28.58 -5.12 -31.25
C SER A 648 -29.71 -5.03 -30.22
N ALA A 649 -30.79 -4.33 -30.59
CA ALA A 649 -32.02 -4.32 -29.81
C ALA A 649 -32.89 -5.54 -30.15
N MET A 650 -33.34 -6.27 -29.15
CA MET A 650 -34.24 -7.42 -29.26
C MET A 650 -35.51 -7.20 -28.42
N GLY A 651 -36.59 -7.92 -28.75
CA GLY A 651 -37.85 -7.86 -28.02
C GLY A 651 -38.86 -6.89 -28.63
N THR A 652 -39.73 -6.31 -27.81
CA THR A 652 -40.80 -5.40 -28.25
C THR A 652 -40.51 -3.97 -27.80
N PRO A 653 -41.11 -2.93 -28.41
CA PRO A 653 -40.95 -1.55 -27.93
C PRO A 653 -41.31 -1.32 -26.46
N ALA A 654 -42.18 -2.17 -25.89
CA ALA A 654 -42.56 -2.14 -24.47
C ALA A 654 -41.58 -2.90 -23.55
N ASN A 655 -40.79 -3.82 -24.11
CA ASN A 655 -39.83 -4.65 -23.38
C ASN A 655 -38.61 -4.93 -24.27
N ILE A 656 -37.74 -3.93 -24.36
CA ILE A 656 -36.52 -3.97 -25.18
C ILE A 656 -35.40 -4.60 -24.36
N LYS A 657 -34.60 -5.45 -25.00
CA LYS A 657 -33.37 -6.03 -24.46
C LYS A 657 -32.20 -5.71 -25.38
N ALA A 658 -31.03 -5.41 -24.82
CA ALA A 658 -29.80 -5.29 -25.58
C ALA A 658 -29.10 -6.65 -25.69
N TYR A 659 -28.57 -6.94 -26.87
CA TYR A 659 -27.58 -7.97 -27.10
C TYR A 659 -26.30 -7.30 -27.61
N PHE A 660 -25.17 -7.66 -27.03
CA PHE A 660 -23.88 -7.11 -27.39
C PHE A 660 -22.96 -8.22 -27.91
N GLU A 661 -22.39 -8.00 -29.08
CA GLU A 661 -21.38 -8.85 -29.67
C GLU A 661 -20.02 -8.13 -29.62
N GLU A 662 -19.12 -8.58 -28.75
CA GLU A 662 -17.79 -7.96 -28.56
C GLU A 662 -16.87 -8.16 -29.77
N ASP A 663 -16.21 -7.08 -30.17
CA ASP A 663 -15.11 -7.11 -31.13
C ASP A 663 -13.84 -7.60 -30.43
N ARG A 664 -13.48 -8.86 -30.68
CA ARG A 664 -12.29 -9.49 -30.10
C ARG A 664 -10.98 -8.82 -30.49
N GLU A 665 -10.96 -8.04 -31.58
CA GLU A 665 -9.76 -7.28 -31.97
C GLU A 665 -9.69 -5.92 -31.25
N GLY A 666 -10.76 -5.49 -30.55
CA GLY A 666 -10.80 -4.33 -29.68
C GLY A 666 -10.25 -3.05 -30.32
N PHE A 667 -9.14 -2.53 -29.76
CA PHE A 667 -8.45 -1.34 -30.25
C PHE A 667 -7.82 -1.49 -31.65
N GLN A 668 -7.55 -2.74 -32.08
CA GLN A 668 -7.07 -3.04 -33.44
C GLN A 668 -8.20 -3.42 -34.40
N GLY A 669 -9.41 -3.63 -33.87
CA GLY A 669 -10.58 -4.03 -34.65
C GLY A 669 -11.20 -2.90 -35.48
N THR A 670 -12.36 -3.20 -36.05
CA THR A 670 -13.07 -2.31 -36.99
C THR A 670 -14.46 -1.92 -36.51
N LYS A 671 -14.99 -2.58 -35.48
CA LYS A 671 -16.33 -2.31 -34.96
C LYS A 671 -16.38 -0.98 -34.19
N PRO A 672 -17.57 -0.37 -34.09
CA PRO A 672 -17.76 0.86 -33.32
C PRO A 672 -17.48 0.64 -31.83
N LEU A 673 -17.28 1.75 -31.12
CA LEU A 673 -17.23 1.76 -29.67
C LEU A 673 -18.65 1.92 -29.13
N ILE A 674 -19.05 1.07 -28.20
CA ILE A 674 -20.30 1.25 -27.45
C ILE A 674 -19.93 1.70 -26.05
N ILE A 675 -20.53 2.80 -25.59
CA ILE A 675 -20.50 3.18 -24.17
C ILE A 675 -21.88 2.98 -23.56
N SER A 676 -21.93 2.70 -22.26
CA SER A 676 -23.16 2.73 -21.48
C SER A 676 -22.97 3.45 -20.17
N PHE A 677 -24.00 4.18 -19.76
CA PHE A 677 -24.05 4.92 -18.49
C PHE A 677 -25.49 4.99 -17.98
N ILE A 678 -25.66 5.31 -16.70
CA ILE A 678 -26.98 5.42 -16.07
C ILE A 678 -27.32 6.90 -15.89
N MET A 679 -28.58 7.25 -16.12
CA MET A 679 -29.08 8.59 -15.85
C MET A 679 -30.55 8.58 -15.40
N PRO A 680 -31.05 9.69 -14.82
CA PRO A 680 -32.45 9.79 -14.41
C PRO A 680 -33.38 9.84 -15.62
N ALA A 681 -34.41 8.99 -15.61
CA ALA A 681 -35.36 8.88 -16.72
C ALA A 681 -36.09 10.20 -16.98
N MET A 682 -36.39 10.96 -15.91
CA MET A 682 -37.15 12.21 -15.99
C MET A 682 -36.50 13.24 -16.92
N LEU A 683 -35.16 13.29 -16.99
CA LEU A 683 -34.41 14.21 -17.86
C LEU A 683 -34.72 14.00 -19.35
N LEU A 684 -35.18 12.81 -19.73
CA LEU A 684 -35.43 12.42 -21.12
C LEU A 684 -36.89 12.61 -21.55
N THR A 685 -37.77 13.07 -20.64
CA THR A 685 -39.22 13.16 -20.89
C THR A 685 -39.66 14.51 -21.45
N GLY A 686 -38.91 15.58 -21.19
CA GLY A 686 -39.34 16.96 -21.43
C GLY A 686 -40.55 17.41 -20.59
N TYR A 687 -40.89 16.64 -19.54
CA TYR A 687 -42.05 16.88 -18.71
C TYR A 687 -41.70 17.77 -17.50
N GLY A 688 -42.18 19.02 -17.53
CA GLY A 688 -42.03 19.99 -16.44
C GLY A 688 -41.29 21.27 -16.85
N PRO A 689 -41.42 22.35 -16.06
CA PRO A 689 -40.74 23.61 -16.34
C PRO A 689 -39.22 23.43 -16.26
N GLY A 690 -38.49 23.90 -17.28
CA GLY A 690 -37.03 23.83 -17.35
C GLY A 690 -36.45 22.62 -18.09
N TYR A 691 -37.24 21.57 -18.37
CA TYR A 691 -36.78 20.41 -19.16
C TYR A 691 -36.84 20.68 -20.66
N ASP A 692 -35.80 20.30 -21.38
CA ASP A 692 -35.74 20.34 -22.84
C ASP A 692 -36.59 19.24 -23.48
N ARG A 693 -37.10 19.53 -24.67
CA ARG A 693 -37.91 18.58 -25.40
C ARG A 693 -37.04 17.40 -25.85
N PRO A 694 -37.56 16.15 -25.86
CA PRO A 694 -36.77 14.99 -26.26
C PRO A 694 -36.13 15.11 -27.65
N GLU A 695 -36.74 15.88 -28.57
CA GLU A 695 -36.21 16.11 -29.91
C GLU A 695 -34.93 16.97 -29.94
N ASP A 696 -34.74 17.82 -28.93
CA ASP A 696 -33.61 18.75 -28.83
C ASP A 696 -32.44 18.19 -28.01
N ILE A 697 -32.65 17.06 -27.32
CA ILE A 697 -31.65 16.41 -26.46
C ILE A 697 -30.64 15.63 -27.30
N HIS A 698 -29.37 15.84 -26.99
CA HIS A 698 -28.23 15.11 -27.53
C HIS A 698 -27.54 14.30 -26.42
N ILE A 699 -27.17 13.07 -26.74
CA ILE A 699 -26.33 12.20 -25.92
C ILE A 699 -24.91 12.27 -26.46
N THR A 700 -23.94 12.50 -25.57
CA THR A 700 -22.56 12.81 -25.95
C THR A 700 -21.54 11.88 -25.29
N LEU A 701 -20.42 11.68 -25.98
CA LEU A 701 -19.16 11.24 -25.41
C LEU A 701 -18.17 12.40 -25.52
N ALA A 702 -17.55 12.78 -24.40
CA ALA A 702 -16.60 13.88 -24.32
C ALA A 702 -15.37 13.51 -23.48
N LEU A 703 -14.34 14.37 -23.53
CA LEU A 703 -13.26 14.32 -22.56
C LEU A 703 -13.62 15.15 -21.33
N GLN A 704 -13.25 14.66 -20.14
CA GLN A 704 -13.40 15.44 -18.91
C GLN A 704 -12.67 16.77 -19.04
N SER A 705 -13.36 17.87 -18.71
CA SER A 705 -12.82 19.23 -18.74
C SER A 705 -11.81 19.49 -17.61
N ASN A 706 -10.60 18.94 -17.76
CA ASN A 706 -9.45 19.26 -16.92
C ASN A 706 -8.40 20.09 -17.70
N PRO A 707 -7.46 20.77 -17.02
CA PRO A 707 -6.44 21.60 -17.67
C PRO A 707 -5.62 20.86 -18.74
N SER A 708 -5.19 19.63 -18.47
CA SER A 708 -4.45 18.80 -19.44
C SER A 708 -5.25 18.57 -20.73
N ASN A 709 -6.45 18.01 -20.59
CA ASN A 709 -7.34 17.71 -21.72
C ASN A 709 -7.70 18.97 -22.51
N THR A 710 -7.99 20.07 -21.80
CA THR A 710 -8.34 21.35 -22.43
C THR A 710 -7.19 21.87 -23.30
N ILE A 711 -5.95 21.87 -22.78
CA ILE A 711 -4.78 22.35 -23.54
C ILE A 711 -4.52 21.46 -24.76
N HIS A 712 -4.65 20.14 -24.62
CA HIS A 712 -4.30 19.21 -25.69
C HIS A 712 -5.39 19.02 -26.75
N TYR A 713 -6.68 19.12 -26.38
CA TYR A 713 -7.78 18.71 -27.24
C TYR A 713 -8.78 19.81 -27.57
N ALA A 714 -8.89 20.90 -26.80
CA ALA A 714 -9.84 21.99 -27.12
C ALA A 714 -9.64 22.61 -28.52
N PRO A 715 -8.40 22.75 -29.05
CA PRO A 715 -8.22 23.25 -30.43
C PRO A 715 -8.88 22.39 -31.51
N ARG A 716 -9.13 21.11 -31.24
CA ARG A 716 -9.74 20.16 -32.19
C ARG A 716 -11.19 19.81 -31.86
N LEU A 717 -11.54 19.71 -30.57
CA LEU A 717 -12.86 19.29 -30.09
C LEU A 717 -13.75 20.47 -29.63
N GLY A 718 -13.22 21.69 -29.61
CA GLY A 718 -13.92 22.87 -29.13
C GLY A 718 -14.04 22.94 -27.60
N ALA A 719 -14.80 23.92 -27.11
CA ALA A 719 -14.92 24.22 -25.68
C ALA A 719 -15.59 23.12 -24.85
N HIS A 720 -16.38 22.25 -25.49
CA HIS A 720 -17.09 21.15 -24.81
C HIS A 720 -16.32 19.82 -24.87
N LEU A 721 -15.16 19.77 -25.55
CA LEU A 721 -14.36 18.55 -25.70
C LEU A 721 -15.14 17.32 -26.20
N GLU A 722 -16.20 17.54 -27.00
CA GLU A 722 -17.09 16.49 -27.50
C GLU A 722 -16.40 15.67 -28.59
N ILE A 723 -16.31 14.35 -28.38
CA ILE A 723 -15.80 13.39 -29.37
C ILE A 723 -16.91 13.00 -30.35
N TYR A 724 -18.10 12.73 -29.81
CA TYR A 724 -19.25 12.32 -30.58
C TYR A 724 -20.55 12.74 -29.89
N SER A 725 -21.57 13.01 -30.69
CA SER A 725 -22.90 13.43 -30.25
C SER A 725 -23.94 12.83 -31.18
N ALA A 726 -25.02 12.30 -30.62
CA ALA A 726 -26.18 11.80 -31.34
C ALA A 726 -27.48 12.33 -30.70
N ARG A 727 -28.54 12.48 -31.49
CA ARG A 727 -29.86 12.87 -30.96
C ARG A 727 -30.43 11.74 -30.11
N LEU A 728 -31.09 12.06 -29.02
CA LEU A 728 -31.71 11.07 -28.12
C LEU A 728 -32.63 10.07 -28.86
N LEU A 729 -33.37 10.55 -29.85
CA LEU A 729 -34.33 9.75 -30.62
C LEU A 729 -33.71 9.03 -31.84
N ASP A 730 -32.40 9.15 -32.06
CA ASP A 730 -31.68 8.39 -33.08
C ASP A 730 -31.51 6.93 -32.64
N LYS A 731 -32.34 6.04 -33.19
CA LYS A 731 -32.35 4.62 -32.84
C LYS A 731 -31.14 3.84 -33.36
N GLU A 732 -30.38 4.38 -34.29
CA GLU A 732 -29.16 3.73 -34.77
C GLU A 732 -28.01 3.96 -33.78
N SER A 733 -27.96 5.15 -33.20
CA SER A 733 -26.87 5.57 -32.31
C SER A 733 -27.20 5.45 -30.83
N VAL A 734 -28.47 5.55 -30.43
CA VAL A 734 -28.90 5.62 -29.02
C VAL A 734 -29.93 4.53 -28.71
N LEU A 735 -29.66 3.75 -27.65
CA LEU A 735 -30.61 2.79 -27.09
C LEU A 735 -30.80 3.05 -25.60
N VAL A 736 -32.05 3.13 -25.15
CA VAL A 736 -32.40 3.37 -23.75
C VAL A 736 -33.13 2.16 -23.20
N LEU A 737 -32.67 1.65 -22.06
CA LEU A 737 -33.24 0.49 -21.35
C LEU A 737 -33.59 0.85 -19.91
N PRO A 738 -34.61 0.21 -19.30
CA PRO A 738 -34.91 0.39 -17.90
C PRO A 738 -33.76 -0.12 -17.03
N GLU A 739 -33.37 0.64 -16.01
CA GLU A 739 -32.37 0.24 -15.01
C GLU A 739 -33.04 0.20 -13.63
N GLN A 740 -32.86 -0.92 -12.94
CA GLN A 740 -33.36 -1.09 -11.58
C GLN A 740 -32.24 -0.78 -10.57
N PRO A 741 -32.54 -0.12 -9.45
CA PRO A 741 -31.57 0.04 -8.39
C PRO A 741 -31.09 -1.33 -7.90
N LEU A 742 -29.84 -1.41 -7.45
CA LEU A 742 -29.33 -2.63 -6.85
C LEU A 742 -30.11 -2.88 -5.54
N PRO A 743 -30.45 -4.15 -5.23
CA PRO A 743 -31.06 -4.46 -3.95
C PRO A 743 -30.17 -3.91 -2.83
N SER A 744 -30.76 -3.16 -1.90
CA SER A 744 -30.07 -2.77 -0.67
C SER A 744 -29.72 -4.05 0.07
N GLY A 745 -28.47 -4.50 -0.08
CA GLY A 745 -27.98 -5.70 0.60
C GLY A 745 -28.21 -5.57 2.10
N LEU A 746 -28.74 -6.63 2.71
CA LEU A 746 -28.77 -6.76 4.16
C LEU A 746 -27.32 -6.71 4.64
N SER A 747 -26.90 -5.59 5.21
CA SER A 747 -25.63 -5.52 5.92
C SER A 747 -25.63 -6.60 6.99
N VAL A 748 -24.63 -7.48 6.97
CA VAL A 748 -24.44 -8.45 8.05
C VAL A 748 -24.12 -7.64 9.30
N LYS A 749 -25.12 -7.47 10.16
CA LYS A 749 -24.91 -6.87 11.48
C LYS A 749 -23.85 -7.69 12.20
N MET A 750 -22.65 -7.16 12.36
CA MET A 750 -21.71 -7.80 13.27
C MET A 750 -22.30 -7.62 14.66
N THR A 751 -22.60 -8.73 15.33
CA THR A 751 -22.99 -8.70 16.73
C THR A 751 -21.76 -8.25 17.51
N VAL A 752 -21.67 -6.96 17.85
CA VAL A 752 -20.64 -6.49 18.78
C VAL A 752 -21.06 -7.04 20.13
N PRO A 753 -20.24 -7.89 20.79
CA PRO A 753 -20.54 -8.31 22.14
C PRO A 753 -20.63 -7.05 23.01
N SER A 754 -21.72 -6.88 23.76
CA SER A 754 -21.72 -5.91 24.85
C SER A 754 -20.61 -6.36 25.80
N VAL A 755 -19.52 -5.60 25.87
CA VAL A 755 -18.43 -5.91 26.80
C VAL A 755 -18.91 -5.58 28.20
N SER A 756 -19.52 -6.57 28.85
CA SER A 756 -19.85 -6.52 30.27
C SER A 756 -18.58 -6.81 31.06
N GLY A 757 -18.07 -5.78 31.73
CA GLY A 757 -16.93 -5.93 32.64
C GLY A 757 -17.39 -6.14 34.08
N SER A 758 -16.42 -6.23 34.99
CA SER A 758 -16.70 -6.50 36.41
C SER A 758 -17.46 -5.37 37.15
N ILE A 759 -17.54 -4.17 36.55
CA ILE A 759 -18.27 -3.02 37.10
C ILE A 759 -19.66 -2.91 36.43
N GLY A 760 -19.74 -3.11 35.11
CA GLY A 760 -21.00 -3.18 34.36
C GLY A 760 -20.82 -3.06 32.85
N SER A 761 -21.89 -2.72 32.13
CA SER A 761 -21.89 -2.67 30.67
C SER A 761 -21.29 -1.37 30.12
N GLN A 762 -20.33 -1.48 29.19
CA GLN A 762 -19.84 -0.35 28.39
C GLN A 762 -20.84 -0.03 27.25
N ARG A 763 -21.24 1.24 27.14
CA ARG A 763 -21.98 1.74 25.96
C ARG A 763 -21.03 2.00 24.79
N PRO A 764 -21.52 2.01 23.54
CA PRO A 764 -20.71 2.38 22.38
C PRO A 764 -19.95 3.68 22.58
N THR A 765 -18.71 3.72 22.09
CA THR A 765 -17.83 4.87 22.25
C THR A 765 -18.21 5.95 21.23
N SER A 766 -18.55 7.14 21.70
CA SER A 766 -18.79 8.31 20.85
C SER A 766 -17.48 8.97 20.43
N ALA A 767 -17.35 9.26 19.15
CA ALA A 767 -16.23 9.97 18.53
C ALA A 767 -16.68 11.41 18.25
N ASN A 768 -16.05 12.38 18.91
CA ASN A 768 -16.50 13.78 18.91
C ASN A 768 -15.49 14.66 18.14
N PHE A 769 -15.99 15.39 17.16
CA PHE A 769 -15.20 16.35 16.36
C PHE A 769 -15.03 17.68 17.08
N ASN A 770 -14.03 18.46 16.68
CA ASN A 770 -13.85 19.86 17.07
C ASN A 770 -14.99 20.76 16.52
N GLU A 771 -14.96 22.04 16.89
CA GLU A 771 -15.96 23.02 16.46
C GLU A 771 -16.02 23.17 14.93
N GLU A 772 -14.87 23.06 14.25
CA GLU A 772 -14.78 23.12 12.79
C GLU A 772 -15.28 21.85 12.08
N GLY A 773 -15.40 20.72 12.78
CA GLY A 773 -15.87 19.46 12.21
C GLY A 773 -14.86 18.70 11.36
N ASP A 774 -13.60 19.14 11.31
CA ASP A 774 -12.55 18.57 10.46
C ASP A 774 -11.58 17.63 11.23
N LEU A 775 -11.52 17.75 12.55
CA LEU A 775 -10.61 16.99 13.40
C LEU A 775 -11.35 16.27 14.53
N LEU A 776 -10.92 15.03 14.81
CA LEU A 776 -11.41 14.31 15.97
C LEU A 776 -10.70 14.80 17.25
N GLU A 777 -11.47 15.25 18.24
CA GLU A 777 -10.92 15.87 19.46
C GLU A 777 -10.81 14.86 20.62
N PHE A 778 -11.89 14.14 20.91
CA PHE A 778 -11.94 13.19 22.02
C PHE A 778 -12.94 12.05 21.80
N PHE A 779 -12.71 10.93 22.49
CA PHE A 779 -13.70 9.90 22.67
C PHE A 779 -14.42 10.05 24.01
N SER A 780 -15.69 9.66 24.03
CA SER A 780 -16.45 9.50 25.27
C SER A 780 -17.16 8.15 25.29
N THR A 781 -17.19 7.49 26.44
CA THR A 781 -18.00 6.28 26.65
C THR A 781 -18.60 6.28 28.03
N LYS A 782 -19.83 5.73 28.13
CA LYS A 782 -20.58 5.63 29.38
C LYS A 782 -20.61 4.19 29.84
N ILE A 783 -20.30 3.98 31.11
CA ILE A 783 -20.39 2.68 31.78
C ILE A 783 -21.57 2.75 32.73
N SER A 784 -22.57 1.91 32.46
CA SER A 784 -23.69 1.69 33.38
C SER A 784 -23.20 0.77 34.50
N VAL A 785 -23.21 1.27 35.74
CA VAL A 785 -22.67 0.53 36.89
C VAL A 785 -23.72 -0.46 37.37
N GLU A 786 -23.40 -1.74 37.27
CA GLU A 786 -24.35 -2.83 37.47
C GLU A 786 -24.00 -3.71 38.68
N ASP A 787 -22.70 -3.92 38.93
CA ASP A 787 -22.19 -4.69 40.07
C ASP A 787 -22.64 -4.09 41.41
N LYS A 788 -23.05 -4.95 42.33
CA LYS A 788 -23.62 -4.54 43.62
C LYS A 788 -22.61 -3.77 44.47
N LEU A 789 -21.36 -4.22 44.51
CA LEU A 789 -20.31 -3.56 45.30
C LEU A 789 -19.89 -2.24 44.66
N ALA A 790 -19.75 -2.22 43.33
CA ALA A 790 -19.48 -1.00 42.59
C ALA A 790 -20.61 0.04 42.74
N LYS A 791 -21.89 -0.37 42.74
CA LYS A 791 -23.04 0.52 43.00
C LYS A 791 -22.97 1.15 44.39
N LEU A 792 -22.77 0.32 45.42
CA LEU A 792 -22.64 0.80 46.80
C LEU A 792 -21.48 1.79 46.93
N ALA A 793 -20.31 1.45 46.39
CA ALA A 793 -19.15 2.33 46.38
C ALA A 793 -19.43 3.64 45.63
N LEU A 794 -20.11 3.61 44.48
CA LEU A 794 -20.44 4.82 43.73
C LEU A 794 -21.41 5.74 44.48
N GLN A 795 -22.40 5.16 45.15
CA GLN A 795 -23.40 5.88 45.94
C GLN A 795 -22.80 6.48 47.22
N SER A 796 -21.86 5.76 47.86
CA SER A 796 -21.15 6.21 49.06
C SER A 796 -19.99 7.16 48.79
N SER A 797 -19.99 7.86 47.66
CA SER A 797 -18.92 8.77 47.24
C SER A 797 -17.53 8.14 47.09
N GLY A 798 -17.46 6.85 46.78
CA GLY A 798 -16.23 6.14 46.48
C GLY A 798 -15.42 6.79 45.35
N ASN A 799 -14.10 6.72 45.46
CA ASN A 799 -13.18 7.28 44.49
C ASN A 799 -13.23 6.46 43.19
N VAL A 800 -13.31 7.14 42.06
CA VAL A 800 -13.27 6.56 40.73
C VAL A 800 -11.92 6.94 40.14
N THR A 801 -11.06 5.95 39.90
CA THR A 801 -9.75 6.19 39.29
C THR A 801 -9.67 5.53 37.92
N VAL A 802 -8.88 6.16 37.07
CA VAL A 802 -8.67 5.72 35.69
C VAL A 802 -7.17 5.67 35.41
N GLU A 803 -6.71 4.53 34.91
CA GLU A 803 -5.32 4.31 34.54
C GLU A 803 -5.23 3.76 33.11
N GLN A 804 -4.29 4.26 32.31
CA GLN A 804 -4.07 3.75 30.97
C GLN A 804 -3.17 2.52 31.00
N THR A 805 -3.69 1.36 30.57
CA THR A 805 -2.95 0.09 30.57
C THR A 805 -2.39 -0.26 29.19
N SER A 806 -2.95 0.27 28.11
CA SER A 806 -2.42 0.16 26.76
C SER A 806 -2.71 1.44 25.97
N PHE A 807 -2.21 1.56 24.73
CA PHE A 807 -2.47 2.74 23.91
C PHE A 807 -3.95 2.96 23.56
N ARG A 808 -4.78 1.92 23.67
CA ARG A 808 -6.24 1.99 23.46
C ARG A 808 -7.06 1.59 24.68
N THR A 809 -6.43 1.01 25.71
CA THR A 809 -7.13 0.44 26.86
C THR A 809 -6.92 1.29 28.08
N VAL A 810 -8.03 1.57 28.74
CA VAL A 810 -8.11 2.35 29.96
C VAL A 810 -8.80 1.50 31.01
N GLN A 811 -8.16 1.30 32.15
CA GLN A 811 -8.71 0.56 33.28
C GLN A 811 -9.43 1.51 34.23
N LEU A 812 -10.71 1.24 34.47
CA LEU A 812 -11.53 1.89 35.47
C LEU A 812 -11.47 1.10 36.78
N VAL A 813 -11.26 1.77 37.91
CA VAL A 813 -11.26 1.17 39.25
C VAL A 813 -12.32 1.84 40.13
N LEU A 814 -13.16 1.02 40.75
CA LEU A 814 -14.22 1.46 41.66
C LEU A 814 -14.54 0.35 42.69
N GLY A 815 -14.48 0.68 43.98
CA GLY A 815 -14.92 -0.25 45.05
C GLY A 815 -14.18 -1.59 45.06
N GLY A 816 -12.89 -1.60 44.71
CA GLY A 816 -12.08 -2.82 44.59
C GLY A 816 -12.35 -3.66 43.33
N ARG A 817 -13.21 -3.19 42.42
CA ARG A 817 -13.44 -3.78 41.09
C ARG A 817 -12.65 -3.05 40.03
N THR A 818 -12.23 -3.77 38.99
CA THR A 818 -11.49 -3.24 37.85
C THR A 818 -12.14 -3.65 36.54
N GLN A 819 -12.30 -2.70 35.61
CA GLN A 819 -12.85 -2.96 34.29
C GLN A 819 -12.00 -2.28 33.22
N ASN A 820 -11.59 -3.05 32.21
CA ASN A 820 -10.93 -2.50 31.03
C ASN A 820 -11.96 -1.90 30.07
N VAL A 821 -11.67 -0.71 29.56
CA VAL A 821 -12.44 0.06 28.61
C VAL A 821 -11.57 0.22 27.38
N ILE A 822 -12.02 -0.28 26.23
CA ILE A 822 -11.26 -0.26 24.99
C ILE A 822 -11.82 0.86 24.10
N PHE A 823 -10.92 1.67 23.56
CA PHE A 823 -11.22 2.76 22.64
C PHE A 823 -10.86 2.36 21.21
N PRO A 824 -11.63 2.83 20.20
CA PRO A 824 -11.46 2.43 18.80
C PRO A 824 -10.19 2.99 18.15
N PHE A 825 -9.54 3.98 18.77
CA PHE A 825 -8.28 4.55 18.32
C PHE A 825 -7.42 4.96 19.54
N PRO A 826 -6.08 5.03 19.42
CA PRO A 826 -5.21 5.45 20.51
C PRO A 826 -5.63 6.73 21.27
N VAL A 827 -5.60 6.67 22.60
CA VAL A 827 -6.02 7.76 23.51
C VAL A 827 -4.93 8.17 24.49
N THR A 828 -5.09 9.32 25.14
CA THR A 828 -4.22 9.79 26.22
C THR A 828 -5.02 9.97 27.52
N ALA A 829 -5.07 8.94 28.36
CA ALA A 829 -5.84 9.00 29.62
C ALA A 829 -5.23 9.92 30.68
N ALA A 830 -3.98 10.37 30.53
CA ALA A 830 -3.39 11.36 31.43
C ALA A 830 -4.18 12.68 31.48
N GLN A 831 -4.95 12.98 30.43
CA GLN A 831 -5.79 14.16 30.29
C GLN A 831 -7.30 13.81 30.33
N HIS A 832 -7.65 12.68 30.95
CA HIS A 832 -9.03 12.23 31.03
C HIS A 832 -9.91 13.19 31.85
N ARG A 833 -11.20 13.22 31.53
CA ARG A 833 -12.25 13.85 32.35
C ARG A 833 -13.29 12.80 32.72
N LEU A 834 -13.78 12.85 33.95
CA LEU A 834 -14.84 11.98 34.44
C LEU A 834 -16.11 12.78 34.69
N ARG A 835 -17.25 12.25 34.25
CA ARG A 835 -18.56 12.67 34.76
C ARG A 835 -19.20 11.49 35.45
N VAL A 836 -19.54 11.68 36.73
CA VAL A 836 -20.02 10.60 37.59
C VAL A 836 -21.43 10.92 38.06
N ALA A 837 -22.40 10.10 37.66
CA ALA A 837 -23.78 10.24 38.09
C ALA A 837 -24.12 9.19 39.14
N ARG A 838 -24.06 9.61 40.41
CA ARG A 838 -24.24 8.70 41.56
C ARG A 838 -25.69 8.25 41.76
N LYS A 839 -26.67 9.06 41.35
CA LYS A 839 -28.11 8.72 41.45
C LYS A 839 -28.57 7.78 40.33
N SER A 840 -28.14 8.06 39.10
CA SER A 840 -28.48 7.27 37.90
C SER A 840 -27.44 6.21 37.55
N LEU A 841 -26.46 6.00 38.43
CA LEU A 841 -25.49 4.89 38.43
C LEU A 841 -24.73 4.73 37.11
N TRP A 842 -24.12 5.81 36.61
CA TRP A 842 -23.23 5.73 35.44
C TRP A 842 -21.98 6.59 35.59
N ILE A 843 -20.93 6.19 34.88
CA ILE A 843 -19.64 6.88 34.78
C ILE A 843 -19.37 7.14 33.30
N GLU A 844 -19.16 8.40 32.92
CA GLU A 844 -18.70 8.79 31.59
C GLU A 844 -17.19 9.09 31.65
N ILE A 845 -16.45 8.40 30.80
CA ILE A 845 -15.01 8.58 30.61
C ILE A 845 -14.82 9.36 29.31
N ILE A 846 -14.20 10.53 29.40
CA ILE A 846 -13.87 11.39 28.26
C ILE A 846 -12.35 11.44 28.14
N VAL A 847 -11.81 11.03 26.99
CA VAL A 847 -10.37 10.94 26.75
C VAL A 847 -9.98 11.57 25.41
N PRO A 848 -8.98 12.47 25.38
CA PRO A 848 -8.48 13.01 24.13
C PRO A 848 -7.75 11.94 23.32
N LEU A 849 -7.76 12.10 22.00
CA LEU A 849 -6.95 11.27 21.12
C LEU A 849 -5.46 11.51 21.34
N ARG A 850 -4.67 10.47 21.11
CA ARG A 850 -3.22 10.60 21.09
C ARG A 850 -2.81 11.39 19.86
N LYS A 851 -2.45 12.66 20.05
CA LYS A 851 -1.80 13.47 19.00
C LYS A 851 -0.33 13.04 18.86
N SER A 852 0.15 12.90 17.63
CA SER A 852 1.56 12.60 17.38
C SER A 852 2.44 13.71 17.95
N PHE A 853 3.44 13.34 18.76
CA PHE A 853 4.49 14.21 19.29
C PHE A 853 4.09 15.32 20.30
N THR A 854 2.90 15.29 20.90
CA THR A 854 2.55 16.23 21.98
C THR A 854 3.27 15.91 23.30
N GLN A 855 3.74 16.95 24.00
CA GLN A 855 4.36 16.83 25.33
C GLN A 855 3.30 16.35 26.35
N GLY A 856 3.61 15.27 27.08
CA GLY A 856 2.76 14.74 28.16
C GLY A 856 2.35 13.27 28.02
N GLY A 857 2.61 12.62 26.89
CA GLY A 857 2.31 11.19 26.66
C GLY A 857 3.45 10.23 27.02
N VAL A 858 4.10 10.39 28.18
CA VAL A 858 5.29 9.57 28.57
C VAL A 858 4.91 8.18 29.13
N ASN A 859 3.62 7.82 29.18
CA ASN A 859 3.18 6.64 29.94
C ASN A 859 2.61 5.45 29.17
N VAL A 860 2.59 5.49 27.83
CA VAL A 860 1.96 4.45 27.01
C VAL A 860 3.01 3.68 26.22
N ASP A 861 2.94 2.35 26.29
CA ASP A 861 3.85 1.44 25.59
C ASP A 861 3.92 1.72 24.07
N PRO A 862 5.07 2.20 23.54
CA PRO A 862 5.26 2.42 22.11
C PRO A 862 5.63 1.13 21.35
N PHE A 863 5.85 0.02 22.05
CA PHE A 863 6.31 -1.26 21.53
C PHE A 863 5.29 -2.40 21.80
N PRO A 864 4.01 -2.25 21.42
CA PRO A 864 3.00 -3.24 21.78
C PRO A 864 3.24 -4.60 21.10
N VAL A 865 3.04 -5.66 21.88
CA VAL A 865 2.95 -7.06 21.41
C VAL A 865 1.48 -7.45 21.39
N ALA A 866 0.99 -7.87 20.22
CA ALA A 866 -0.39 -8.28 20.03
C ALA A 866 -0.68 -9.65 20.65
N VAL A 867 -1.87 -9.78 21.26
CA VAL A 867 -2.40 -11.00 21.88
C VAL A 867 -3.83 -11.22 21.36
N PRO A 868 -4.25 -12.45 20.99
CA PRO A 868 -3.48 -13.70 20.99
C PRO A 868 -2.44 -13.77 19.86
N GLY A 869 -1.40 -14.60 20.03
CA GLY A 869 -0.38 -14.85 19.00
C GLY A 869 1.01 -14.29 19.27
N LEU A 870 1.16 -13.44 20.30
CA LEU A 870 2.45 -12.93 20.80
C LEU A 870 3.34 -12.40 19.67
N MET A 871 2.82 -11.42 18.93
CA MET A 871 3.44 -10.94 17.71
C MET A 871 3.68 -9.43 17.78
N PRO A 872 4.86 -8.92 17.37
CA PRO A 872 5.13 -7.49 17.43
C PRO A 872 4.17 -6.70 16.54
N TRP A 873 3.44 -5.76 17.12
CA TRP A 873 2.45 -5.01 16.34
C TRP A 873 3.11 -4.01 15.38
N SER A 874 4.25 -3.44 15.78
CA SER A 874 4.91 -2.31 15.10
C SER A 874 6.22 -2.63 14.38
N VAL A 875 6.71 -3.87 14.49
CA VAL A 875 7.97 -4.30 13.90
C VAL A 875 7.75 -5.61 13.15
N HIS A 876 8.27 -5.72 11.94
CA HIS A 876 8.08 -6.90 11.11
C HIS A 876 8.95 -8.08 11.59
N TYR A 877 8.43 -9.29 11.48
CA TYR A 877 9.12 -10.55 11.74
C TYR A 877 10.30 -10.78 10.78
N LEU A 878 11.36 -11.41 11.27
CA LEU A 878 12.58 -11.72 10.52
C LEU A 878 13.06 -13.14 10.76
N ASN A 879 13.23 -13.90 9.68
CA ASN A 879 14.06 -15.09 9.69
C ASN A 879 15.53 -14.70 9.53
N LEU A 880 16.23 -14.54 10.67
CA LEU A 880 17.63 -14.11 10.69
C LEU A 880 18.59 -15.05 9.95
N GLN A 881 18.24 -16.33 9.78
CA GLN A 881 19.10 -17.29 9.07
C GLN A 881 19.18 -17.00 7.57
N CYS A 882 18.12 -16.45 6.97
CA CYS A 882 18.07 -16.11 5.55
C CYS A 882 18.73 -14.75 5.24
N LEU A 883 19.07 -13.95 6.25
CA LEU A 883 19.63 -12.61 6.07
C LEU A 883 21.17 -12.66 5.92
N PRO A 884 21.74 -12.11 4.83
CA PRO A 884 23.18 -12.04 4.65
C PRO A 884 23.87 -11.20 5.74
N ALA A 885 24.99 -11.70 6.26
CA ALA A 885 25.82 -10.96 7.20
C ALA A 885 26.52 -9.76 6.53
N VAL A 886 26.69 -8.68 7.27
CA VAL A 886 27.48 -7.51 6.89
C VAL A 886 28.95 -7.82 7.11
N ASN A 887 29.78 -7.65 6.08
CA ASN A 887 31.22 -7.81 6.16
C ASN A 887 31.84 -6.60 6.87
N LEU A 888 32.17 -6.76 8.15
CA LEU A 888 32.76 -5.69 8.96
C LEU A 888 34.18 -5.29 8.53
N LYS A 889 34.82 -6.09 7.67
CA LYS A 889 36.18 -5.83 7.18
C LYS A 889 36.22 -4.97 5.91
N THR A 890 35.06 -4.58 5.38
CA THR A 890 34.96 -3.76 4.17
C THR A 890 35.55 -2.35 4.40
N ARG A 891 36.43 -1.90 3.50
CA ARG A 891 37.15 -0.62 3.63
C ARG A 891 36.24 0.61 3.79
N GLU A 892 35.11 0.62 3.09
CA GLU A 892 34.18 1.75 3.02
C GLU A 892 32.93 1.57 3.91
N LEU A 893 32.96 0.67 4.91
CA LEU A 893 31.81 0.41 5.77
C LEU A 893 31.29 1.68 6.46
N HIS A 894 32.19 2.51 6.99
CA HIS A 894 31.83 3.78 7.62
C HIS A 894 31.13 4.75 6.64
N GLY A 895 31.49 4.70 5.35
CA GLY A 895 31.01 5.63 4.32
C GLY A 895 29.51 5.58 4.06
N TRP A 896 28.88 4.42 4.27
CA TRP A 896 27.43 4.25 4.08
C TRP A 896 26.68 3.93 5.38
N LEU A 897 27.29 3.15 6.29
CA LEU A 897 26.59 2.66 7.48
C LEU A 897 26.32 3.78 8.50
N ASN A 898 27.31 4.64 8.76
CA ASN A 898 27.15 5.74 9.71
C ASN A 898 26.12 6.77 9.22
N PRO A 899 26.13 7.23 7.94
CA PRO A 899 25.06 8.04 7.41
C PRO A 899 23.68 7.39 7.50
N HIS A 900 23.55 6.09 7.23
CA HIS A 900 22.28 5.37 7.29
C HIS A 900 21.68 5.35 8.70
N VAL A 901 22.46 4.92 9.69
CA VAL A 901 22.00 4.82 11.09
C VAL A 901 21.79 6.23 11.67
N GLY A 902 22.64 7.19 11.31
CA GLY A 902 22.47 8.59 11.69
C GLY A 902 21.25 9.27 11.06
N ALA A 903 20.77 8.76 9.92
CA ALA A 903 19.57 9.25 9.25
C ALA A 903 18.25 8.67 9.82
N ALA A 904 18.34 7.78 10.82
CA ALA A 904 17.19 7.28 11.56
C ALA A 904 16.48 8.37 12.38
N PHE A 905 17.19 9.44 12.72
CA PHE A 905 16.65 10.58 13.47
C PHE A 905 15.93 11.56 12.57
N SER A 906 14.73 11.95 12.95
CA SER A 906 14.02 13.06 12.33
C SER A 906 14.65 14.40 12.69
N LYS A 907 14.28 15.48 12.00
CA LYS A 907 14.74 16.82 12.39
C LYS A 907 14.27 17.25 13.78
N ARG A 908 13.08 16.83 14.19
CA ARG A 908 12.54 17.08 15.54
C ARG A 908 13.45 16.42 16.57
N GLU A 909 13.80 15.16 16.36
CA GLU A 909 14.68 14.38 17.23
C GLU A 909 16.12 14.95 17.25
N VAL A 910 16.68 15.33 16.11
CA VAL A 910 18.00 15.98 16.05
C VAL A 910 18.01 17.28 16.86
N LYS A 911 16.93 18.07 16.81
CA LYS A 911 16.80 19.31 17.60
C LYS A 911 16.66 19.00 19.10
N ALA A 912 15.81 18.04 19.46
CA ALA A 912 15.64 17.58 20.83
C ALA A 912 16.96 17.06 21.43
N ARG A 913 17.71 16.25 20.67
CA ARG A 913 19.02 15.72 21.05
C ARG A 913 20.04 16.83 21.31
N LYS A 914 20.10 17.85 20.44
CA LYS A 914 20.98 19.03 20.63
C LYS A 914 20.63 19.84 21.87
N LYS A 915 19.33 19.93 22.19
CA LYS A 915 18.81 20.68 23.35
C LYS A 915 18.81 19.87 24.64
N LYS A 916 19.00 18.54 24.56
CA LYS A 916 18.83 17.59 25.66
C LYS A 916 17.38 17.58 26.19
N ASP A 917 16.41 17.75 25.29
CA ASP A 917 14.99 17.60 25.61
C ASP A 917 14.68 16.13 25.94
N VAL A 918 13.72 15.89 26.84
CA VAL A 918 13.31 14.53 27.24
C VAL A 918 12.38 13.95 26.17
N ASP A 919 12.88 12.98 25.40
CA ASP A 919 12.10 12.17 24.45
C ASP A 919 12.59 10.71 24.54
N ALA A 920 11.73 9.84 25.08
CA ALA A 920 12.09 8.45 25.39
C ALA A 920 12.41 7.64 24.13
N LEU A 921 11.72 7.88 23.01
CA LEU A 921 11.97 7.18 21.76
C LEU A 921 13.28 7.66 21.13
N MET A 922 13.54 8.97 21.18
CA MET A 922 14.83 9.53 20.76
C MET A 922 16.00 8.93 21.55
N PHE A 923 15.87 8.78 22.88
CA PHE A 923 16.92 8.17 23.70
C PHE A 923 17.16 6.70 23.33
N VAL A 924 16.10 5.91 23.14
CA VAL A 924 16.23 4.54 22.63
C VAL A 924 16.94 4.51 21.28
N LYS A 925 16.60 5.40 20.33
CA LYS A 925 17.29 5.51 19.04
C LYS A 925 18.78 5.86 19.21
N ASP A 926 19.14 6.74 20.15
CA ASP A 926 20.52 7.10 20.48
C ASP A 926 21.31 5.90 21.02
N THR A 927 20.72 5.10 21.91
CA THR A 927 21.31 3.87 22.44
C THR A 927 21.49 2.81 21.34
N ILE A 928 20.49 2.62 20.47
CA ILE A 928 20.58 1.72 19.31
C ILE A 928 21.69 2.16 18.37
N HIS A 929 21.76 3.46 18.05
CA HIS A 929 22.83 4.03 17.23
C HIS A 929 24.21 3.74 17.85
N ALA A 930 24.37 3.93 19.16
CA ALA A 930 25.61 3.66 19.86
C ALA A 930 26.02 2.18 19.76
N ILE A 931 25.09 1.25 20.02
CA ILE A 931 25.32 -0.20 19.91
C ILE A 931 25.77 -0.56 18.48
N ILE A 932 25.06 -0.12 17.44
CA ILE A 932 25.37 -0.46 16.05
C ILE A 932 26.73 0.09 15.60
N VAL A 933 27.02 1.36 15.92
CA VAL A 933 28.30 2.00 15.54
C VAL A 933 29.49 1.32 16.24
N ARG A 934 29.33 0.94 17.52
CA ARG A 934 30.36 0.22 18.28
C ARG A 934 30.49 -1.23 17.81
N ALA A 935 29.38 -1.90 17.51
CA ALA A 935 29.36 -3.28 17.02
C ALA A 935 29.95 -3.44 15.62
N SER A 936 29.85 -2.42 14.79
CA SER A 936 30.48 -2.41 13.47
C SER A 936 31.95 -1.99 13.49
N GLY A 937 32.44 -1.39 14.59
CA GLY A 937 33.82 -0.89 14.69
C GLY A 937 34.08 0.39 13.87
N ILE A 938 33.05 1.10 13.42
CA ILE A 938 33.19 2.31 12.58
C ILE A 938 33.47 3.60 13.37
N GLN A 939 33.81 3.47 14.65
CA GLN A 939 34.24 4.56 15.54
C GLN A 939 35.58 5.17 15.08
N PRO A 940 35.99 6.35 15.62
CA PRO A 940 37.28 6.96 15.27
C PRO A 940 38.47 5.99 15.34
N LYS A 941 39.45 6.18 14.45
CA LYS A 941 40.54 5.24 14.12
C LYS A 941 41.20 4.62 15.36
N GLY A 942 41.27 3.28 15.39
CA GLY A 942 41.94 2.48 16.42
C GLY A 942 41.03 1.58 17.25
N SER A 943 39.70 1.73 17.13
CA SER A 943 38.71 0.98 17.92
C SER A 943 38.38 -0.37 17.27
N SER A 944 38.42 -1.46 18.03
CA SER A 944 37.97 -2.79 17.56
C SER A 944 36.43 -2.92 17.70
N PRO A 945 35.76 -3.74 16.86
CA PRO A 945 34.32 -4.01 17.01
C PRO A 945 33.99 -4.55 18.40
N GLN A 946 33.07 -3.90 19.11
CA GLN A 946 32.60 -4.33 20.43
C GLN A 946 31.42 -5.30 20.28
N ARG A 947 31.38 -6.36 21.09
CA ARG A 947 30.33 -7.39 20.97
C ARG A 947 29.49 -7.58 22.23
N ILE A 948 29.85 -6.95 23.35
CA ILE A 948 29.14 -7.06 24.61
C ILE A 948 28.81 -5.66 25.10
N PHE A 949 27.53 -5.39 25.36
CA PHE A 949 27.06 -4.07 25.82
C PHE A 949 26.25 -4.20 27.09
N ALA A 950 26.58 -3.37 28.08
CA ALA A 950 25.84 -3.23 29.33
C ALA A 950 24.98 -1.96 29.25
N LEU A 951 23.66 -2.08 29.34
CA LEU A 951 22.78 -0.91 29.44
C LEU A 951 22.80 -0.38 30.87
N ARG A 952 23.47 0.76 31.07
CA ARG A 952 23.73 1.31 32.40
C ARG A 952 22.88 2.54 32.64
N ASP A 953 22.01 2.50 33.65
CA ASP A 953 21.24 3.66 34.07
C ASP A 953 22.16 4.73 34.66
N LYS A 954 22.11 5.94 34.10
CA LYS A 954 22.94 7.05 34.54
C LYS A 954 22.55 7.56 35.93
N ALA A 955 21.29 7.39 36.34
CA ALA A 955 20.82 7.87 37.64
C ALA A 955 21.28 6.98 38.80
N THR A 956 21.13 5.66 38.65
CA THR A 956 21.48 4.68 39.70
C THR A 956 22.87 4.08 39.53
N ASN A 957 23.51 4.27 38.37
CA ASN A 957 24.73 3.59 37.94
C ASN A 957 24.57 2.05 37.84
N ASN A 958 23.34 1.54 37.89
CA ASN A 958 23.03 0.11 37.83
C ASN A 958 22.94 -0.39 36.37
N CYS A 959 23.10 -1.69 36.16
CA CYS A 959 22.93 -2.36 34.88
C CYS A 959 22.40 -3.79 35.09
N ASP A 960 21.22 -4.08 34.53
CA ASP A 960 20.58 -5.39 34.63
C ASP A 960 20.34 -6.06 33.26
N THR A 961 20.82 -5.44 32.17
CA THR A 961 20.49 -5.85 30.81
C THR A 961 21.78 -5.86 29.97
N ILE A 962 22.23 -7.06 29.60
CA ILE A 962 23.46 -7.28 28.83
C ILE A 962 23.15 -7.80 27.43
N PHE A 963 23.64 -7.12 26.41
CA PHE A 963 23.52 -7.50 25.01
C PHE A 963 24.79 -8.20 24.53
N PHE A 964 24.62 -9.29 23.80
CA PHE A 964 25.66 -9.96 23.02
C PHE A 964 25.32 -9.80 21.54
N VAL A 965 26.16 -9.08 20.79
CA VAL A 965 25.97 -8.92 19.34
C VAL A 965 26.79 -9.98 18.62
N ASP A 966 26.11 -10.98 18.04
CA ASP A 966 26.79 -11.99 17.25
C ASP A 966 27.27 -11.38 15.93
N GLN A 967 26.34 -10.88 15.13
CA GLN A 967 26.58 -10.37 13.77
C GLN A 967 25.63 -9.22 13.42
N LEU A 968 26.09 -8.34 12.51
CA LEU A 968 25.20 -7.43 11.77
C LEU A 968 24.76 -8.13 10.49
N ARG A 969 23.49 -8.00 10.12
CA ARG A 969 22.90 -8.58 8.90
C ARG A 969 22.13 -7.51 8.11
N PHE A 970 22.02 -7.70 6.80
CA PHE A 970 21.15 -6.87 5.96
C PHE A 970 19.70 -7.29 6.12
N ASP A 971 18.85 -6.36 6.52
CA ASP A 971 17.40 -6.50 6.46
C ASP A 971 16.95 -6.06 5.07
N LEU A 972 16.78 -7.05 4.20
CA LEU A 972 16.76 -6.90 2.76
C LEU A 972 15.56 -6.08 2.26
N SER A 973 14.35 -6.49 2.62
CA SER A 973 13.08 -5.88 2.20
C SER A 973 12.68 -4.63 3.00
N SER A 974 13.40 -4.34 4.09
CA SER A 974 13.18 -3.12 4.90
C SER A 974 14.29 -2.09 4.69
N HIS A 975 15.21 -2.37 3.76
CA HIS A 975 16.32 -1.50 3.36
C HIS A 975 17.12 -0.96 4.55
N THR A 976 17.44 -1.83 5.49
CA THR A 976 18.21 -1.47 6.69
C THR A 976 19.13 -2.61 7.13
N ILE A 977 19.69 -2.49 8.33
CA ILE A 977 20.49 -3.51 8.98
C ILE A 977 19.84 -3.95 10.29
N VAL A 978 20.17 -5.17 10.72
CA VAL A 978 19.73 -5.74 11.99
C VAL A 978 20.91 -6.38 12.71
N CYS A 979 20.98 -6.20 14.03
CA CYS A 979 21.86 -6.93 14.93
C CYS A 979 21.19 -8.26 15.28
N ASP A 980 21.79 -9.36 14.84
CA ASP A 980 21.51 -10.72 15.32
C ASP A 980 22.28 -10.89 16.64
N GLY A 981 21.54 -11.02 17.74
CA GLY A 981 22.16 -11.01 19.06
C GLY A 981 21.34 -11.72 20.11
N PHE A 982 21.84 -11.63 21.34
CA PHE A 982 21.26 -12.28 22.51
C PHE A 982 21.16 -11.28 23.66
N ILE A 983 20.14 -11.43 24.47
CA ILE A 983 19.94 -10.64 25.68
C ILE A 983 20.04 -11.52 26.92
N LEU A 984 20.79 -11.05 27.91
CA LEU A 984 20.85 -11.60 29.26
C LEU A 984 20.29 -10.57 30.24
N PRO A 985 19.02 -10.71 30.66
CA PRO A 985 18.49 -9.96 31.79
C PRO A 985 19.04 -10.55 33.10
N LEU A 986 19.32 -9.69 34.07
CA LEU A 986 19.86 -10.02 35.38
C LEU A 986 18.85 -9.69 36.48
N ASP A 987 18.74 -10.60 37.44
CA ASP A 987 18.15 -10.37 38.76
C ASP A 987 19.13 -10.89 39.83
N GLY A 988 18.79 -10.70 41.11
CA GLY A 988 19.67 -11.09 42.22
C GLY A 988 20.02 -12.58 42.22
N GLU A 989 19.02 -13.45 41.99
CA GLU A 989 19.21 -14.90 42.00
C GLU A 989 20.08 -15.38 40.83
N ARG A 990 19.77 -14.92 39.62
CA ARG A 990 20.50 -15.26 38.40
C ARG A 990 21.94 -14.76 38.47
N PHE A 991 22.17 -13.56 39.00
CA PHE A 991 23.52 -13.02 39.16
C PHE A 991 24.38 -13.94 40.05
N THR A 992 23.85 -14.41 41.19
CA THR A 992 24.54 -15.38 42.04
C THR A 992 24.90 -16.68 41.31
N GLN A 993 24.03 -17.16 40.42
CA GLN A 993 24.29 -18.39 39.64
C GLN A 993 25.39 -18.21 38.58
N ILE A 994 25.56 -17.01 38.04
CA ILE A 994 26.48 -16.75 36.91
C ILE A 994 27.73 -15.94 37.28
N GLU A 995 27.87 -15.50 38.53
CA GLU A 995 28.89 -14.55 39.01
C GLU A 995 30.30 -14.88 38.49
N GLN A 996 30.73 -16.14 38.67
CA GLN A 996 32.07 -16.60 38.27
C GLN A 996 32.33 -16.46 36.76
N HIS A 997 31.28 -16.56 35.94
CA HIS A 997 31.35 -16.37 34.49
C HIS A 997 31.18 -14.89 34.12
N PHE A 998 30.33 -14.17 34.83
CA PHE A 998 30.04 -12.76 34.61
C PHE A 998 31.25 -11.85 34.85
N VAL A 999 32.02 -12.09 35.91
CA VAL A 999 33.25 -11.32 36.20
C VAL A 999 34.23 -11.35 35.02
N LYS A 1000 34.27 -12.45 34.26
CA LYS A 1000 35.12 -12.60 33.07
C LYS A 1000 34.65 -11.76 31.87
N LEU A 1001 33.38 -11.32 31.86
CA LEU A 1001 32.81 -10.46 30.81
C LEU A 1001 33.18 -8.99 31.00
N ILE A 1002 33.33 -8.54 32.24
CA ILE A 1002 33.47 -7.11 32.60
C ILE A 1002 34.54 -6.41 31.76
N PRO A 1003 35.77 -6.94 31.57
CA PRO A 1003 36.82 -6.26 30.81
C PRO A 1003 36.52 -6.09 29.31
N LYS A 1004 35.55 -6.84 28.78
CA LYS A 1004 35.15 -6.81 27.36
C LYS A 1004 33.77 -6.18 27.16
N THR A 1005 33.16 -5.68 28.23
CA THR A 1005 31.80 -5.14 28.22
C THR A 1005 31.84 -3.63 28.11
N GLU A 1006 31.21 -3.12 27.06
CA GLU A 1006 31.11 -1.69 26.82
C GLU A 1006 29.83 -1.15 27.47
N SER A 1007 29.95 -0.12 28.32
CA SER A 1007 28.76 0.50 28.92
C SER A 1007 28.11 1.50 27.96
N VAL A 1008 26.79 1.36 27.76
CA VAL A 1008 25.96 2.34 27.06
C VAL A 1008 25.06 3.00 28.10
N LEU A 1009 25.21 4.31 28.26
CA LEU A 1009 24.52 5.08 29.29
C LEU A 1009 23.07 5.35 28.87
N LEU A 1010 22.12 5.01 29.74
CA LEU A 1010 20.71 5.29 29.58
C LEU A 1010 20.33 6.60 30.29
N GLU A 1011 19.53 7.43 29.62
CA GLU A 1011 19.00 8.67 30.21
C GLU A 1011 17.72 8.41 31.04
N LYS A 1012 17.29 9.41 31.81
CA LYS A 1012 16.13 9.28 32.72
C LYS A 1012 14.87 8.82 31.98
N GLY A 1013 14.29 7.72 32.44
CA GLY A 1013 13.06 7.13 31.88
C GLY A 1013 13.29 6.13 30.73
N GLU A 1014 14.52 5.99 30.23
CA GLU A 1014 14.83 5.11 29.10
C GLU A 1014 14.83 3.61 29.48
N VAL A 1015 15.18 3.27 30.73
CA VAL A 1015 15.16 1.88 31.25
C VAL A 1015 13.81 1.22 31.00
N ARG A 1016 12.71 1.91 31.32
CA ARG A 1016 11.35 1.41 31.09
C ARG A 1016 11.10 1.12 29.61
N SER A 1017 11.51 2.02 28.71
CA SER A 1017 11.35 1.83 27.27
C SER A 1017 12.11 0.60 26.76
N TRP A 1018 13.29 0.33 27.29
CA TRP A 1018 14.03 -0.90 26.97
C TRP A 1018 13.31 -2.15 27.46
N LYS A 1019 12.78 -2.16 28.69
CA LYS A 1019 12.00 -3.30 29.19
C LYS A 1019 10.75 -3.59 28.34
N LEU A 1020 10.09 -2.55 27.83
CA LEU A 1020 8.97 -2.67 26.87
C LEU A 1020 9.43 -3.19 25.49
N LEU A 1021 10.61 -2.79 25.03
CA LEU A 1021 11.15 -3.17 23.73
C LEU A 1021 11.67 -4.61 23.67
N LEU A 1022 12.23 -5.14 24.75
CA LEU A 1022 12.86 -6.48 24.75
C LEU A 1022 11.94 -7.62 24.26
N PRO A 1023 10.67 -7.74 24.71
CA PRO A 1023 9.73 -8.73 24.16
C PRO A 1023 9.56 -8.59 22.64
N VAL A 1024 9.41 -7.35 22.14
CA VAL A 1024 9.29 -7.10 20.70
C VAL A 1024 10.51 -7.61 19.94
N LEU A 1025 11.72 -7.38 20.43
CA LEU A 1025 12.94 -7.83 19.76
C LEU A 1025 13.09 -9.36 19.75
N ALA A 1026 12.62 -10.04 20.80
CA ALA A 1026 12.61 -11.49 20.88
C ALA A 1026 11.58 -12.08 19.91
N GLU A 1027 10.32 -11.65 20.00
CA GLU A 1027 9.24 -12.13 19.12
C GLU A 1027 9.49 -11.80 17.64
N ARG A 1028 10.25 -10.73 17.34
CA ARG A 1028 10.64 -10.36 15.97
C ARG A 1028 11.42 -11.46 15.25
N CYS A 1029 12.17 -12.29 15.95
CA CYS A 1029 13.04 -13.31 15.34
C CYS A 1029 12.87 -14.71 15.91
N ARG A 1030 11.84 -14.91 16.73
CA ARG A 1030 11.52 -16.15 17.39
C ARG A 1030 11.42 -17.32 16.41
N THR A 1031 12.04 -18.45 16.74
CA THR A 1031 11.82 -19.73 16.03
C THR A 1031 11.33 -20.85 16.94
N TRP A 1032 11.31 -20.62 18.26
CA TRP A 1032 10.73 -21.51 19.27
C TRP A 1032 9.23 -21.27 19.43
N LYS A 1033 8.45 -22.25 19.90
CA LYS A 1033 7.03 -22.08 20.23
C LYS A 1033 6.86 -21.65 21.69
N HIS A 1034 5.83 -20.84 21.96
CA HIS A 1034 5.40 -20.58 23.33
C HIS A 1034 4.68 -21.80 23.91
N LEU A 1035 4.90 -22.07 25.20
CA LEU A 1035 4.23 -23.14 25.92
C LEU A 1035 2.87 -22.66 26.44
N ASP A 1036 1.94 -23.57 26.72
CA ASP A 1036 0.65 -23.23 27.35
C ASP A 1036 0.84 -22.57 28.73
N SER A 1037 1.95 -22.87 29.40
CA SER A 1037 2.39 -22.24 30.65
C SER A 1037 3.18 -20.95 30.45
N CYS A 1038 3.17 -20.34 29.26
CA CYS A 1038 3.90 -19.10 28.99
C CYS A 1038 3.41 -17.99 29.92
N GLN A 1039 4.35 -17.40 30.68
CA GLN A 1039 4.07 -16.38 31.68
C GLN A 1039 3.35 -15.15 31.08
N TYR A 1040 3.65 -14.79 29.84
CA TYR A 1040 2.94 -13.70 29.14
C TYR A 1040 1.44 -13.95 29.03
N VAL A 1041 1.04 -15.19 28.73
CA VAL A 1041 -0.35 -15.59 28.56
C VAL A 1041 -1.03 -15.76 29.92
N VAL A 1042 -0.37 -16.47 30.83
CA VAL A 1042 -0.90 -16.77 32.18
C VAL A 1042 -1.13 -15.49 32.99
N GLU A 1043 -0.17 -14.56 32.96
CA GLU A 1043 -0.27 -13.30 33.70
C GLU A 1043 -1.03 -12.21 32.92
N GLY A 1044 -1.30 -12.44 31.62
CA GLY A 1044 -1.93 -11.46 30.74
C GLY A 1044 -1.15 -10.15 30.62
N ARG A 1045 0.18 -10.21 30.73
CA ARG A 1045 1.06 -9.04 30.86
C ARG A 1045 2.35 -9.21 30.06
N ILE A 1046 2.66 -8.20 29.25
CA ILE A 1046 3.88 -8.13 28.43
C ILE A 1046 4.40 -6.69 28.49
N PRO A 1047 5.67 -6.45 28.83
CA PRO A 1047 6.62 -7.38 29.46
C PRO A 1047 6.12 -7.84 30.84
N LEU A 1048 6.71 -8.89 31.41
CA LEU A 1048 6.35 -9.36 32.76
C LEU A 1048 6.57 -8.26 33.82
N THR A 1049 7.60 -7.45 33.64
CA THR A 1049 7.96 -6.33 34.51
C THR A 1049 8.71 -5.24 33.74
N THR A 1050 8.62 -4.01 34.22
CA THR A 1050 9.46 -2.89 33.76
C THR A 1050 10.44 -2.41 34.83
N GLN A 1051 10.55 -3.12 35.95
CA GLN A 1051 11.46 -2.80 37.05
C GLN A 1051 12.91 -3.19 36.71
N MET A 1052 13.85 -2.48 37.33
CA MET A 1052 15.28 -2.83 37.30
C MET A 1052 15.51 -4.09 38.16
N GLU A 1053 16.53 -4.88 37.82
CA GLU A 1053 16.93 -6.14 38.49
C GLU A 1053 15.82 -7.21 38.48
N ALA A 1054 14.99 -7.19 37.43
CA ALA A 1054 13.93 -8.17 37.22
C ALA A 1054 13.84 -8.57 35.73
N ILE A 1055 13.33 -9.77 35.49
CA ILE A 1055 13.29 -10.39 34.15
C ILE A 1055 12.01 -9.96 33.41
N PRO A 1056 12.11 -9.18 32.31
CA PRO A 1056 10.94 -8.74 31.54
C PRO A 1056 10.44 -9.79 30.53
N LEU A 1057 11.24 -10.83 30.26
CA LEU A 1057 10.99 -11.84 29.24
C LEU A 1057 10.33 -13.09 29.81
N CYS A 1058 9.49 -13.77 29.02
CA CYS A 1058 9.03 -15.11 29.37
C CYS A 1058 10.16 -16.14 29.22
N ALA A 1059 10.09 -17.23 29.98
CA ALA A 1059 11.09 -18.30 29.94
C ALA A 1059 11.09 -19.12 28.63
N CYS A 1060 10.07 -19.01 27.77
CA CYS A 1060 9.94 -19.85 26.58
C CYS A 1060 11.11 -19.69 25.59
N GLY A 1061 11.73 -18.51 25.53
CA GLY A 1061 12.86 -18.23 24.65
C GLY A 1061 14.24 -18.46 25.27
N GLU A 1062 14.32 -18.81 26.56
CA GLU A 1062 15.60 -18.98 27.24
C GLU A 1062 16.35 -20.21 26.73
N GLY A 1063 17.61 -20.02 26.33
CA GLY A 1063 18.46 -21.08 25.79
C GLY A 1063 18.03 -21.60 24.41
N GLN A 1064 17.02 -20.99 23.78
CA GLN A 1064 16.57 -21.33 22.43
C GLN A 1064 17.41 -20.58 21.38
N ASP A 1065 17.78 -21.27 20.30
CA ASP A 1065 18.56 -20.71 19.17
C ASP A 1065 19.89 -20.05 19.55
N VAL A 1066 20.54 -20.52 20.62
CA VAL A 1066 21.78 -19.95 21.18
C VAL A 1066 23.07 -20.55 20.61
N GLN A 1067 23.03 -21.22 19.45
CA GLN A 1067 24.22 -21.84 18.84
C GLN A 1067 25.32 -20.80 18.56
N GLY A 1068 24.95 -19.57 18.20
CA GLY A 1068 25.90 -18.45 18.05
C GLY A 1068 26.69 -18.15 19.33
N MET A 1069 26.08 -18.33 20.51
CA MET A 1069 26.77 -18.16 21.80
C MET A 1069 27.79 -19.28 22.07
N HIS A 1070 27.52 -20.50 21.61
CA HIS A 1070 28.44 -21.62 21.79
C HIS A 1070 29.75 -21.45 21.01
N ASN A 1071 29.74 -20.66 19.94
CA ASN A 1071 30.92 -20.34 19.13
C ASN A 1071 31.90 -19.39 19.83
N VAL A 1072 31.47 -18.72 20.91
CA VAL A 1072 32.32 -17.82 21.69
C VAL A 1072 32.53 -18.43 23.08
N PRO A 1073 33.75 -18.92 23.43
CA PRO A 1073 33.98 -19.62 24.70
C PRO A 1073 33.56 -18.83 25.95
N LEU A 1074 33.67 -17.50 25.89
CA LEU A 1074 33.27 -16.60 26.97
C LEU A 1074 31.75 -16.51 27.15
N TRP A 1075 30.97 -16.73 26.09
CA TRP A 1075 29.51 -16.62 26.09
C TRP A 1075 28.84 -17.95 26.39
N LYS A 1076 29.46 -19.06 25.99
CA LYS A 1076 28.93 -20.43 26.13
C LYS A 1076 28.32 -20.74 27.51
N PRO A 1077 28.94 -20.41 28.66
CA PRO A 1077 28.37 -20.72 29.97
C PRO A 1077 27.05 -19.99 30.28
N LEU A 1078 26.80 -18.87 29.59
CA LEU A 1078 25.65 -18.00 29.81
C LEU A 1078 24.50 -18.29 28.85
N ALA A 1079 24.75 -19.09 27.81
CA ALA A 1079 23.82 -19.32 26.71
C ALA A 1079 22.42 -19.78 27.16
N LYS A 1080 22.34 -20.64 28.19
CA LYS A 1080 21.06 -21.14 28.72
C LYS A 1080 20.18 -20.07 29.37
N TYR A 1081 20.73 -18.91 29.72
CA TYR A 1081 20.01 -17.80 30.35
C TYR A 1081 19.68 -16.67 29.36
N CYS A 1082 20.07 -16.83 28.10
CA CYS A 1082 19.92 -15.81 27.08
C CYS A 1082 18.73 -16.09 26.18
N THR A 1083 18.10 -15.03 25.68
CA THR A 1083 17.09 -15.09 24.62
C THR A 1083 17.63 -14.42 23.37
N ARG A 1084 17.40 -15.02 22.18
CA ARG A 1084 17.80 -14.43 20.90
C ARG A 1084 16.91 -13.23 20.55
N ILE A 1085 17.50 -12.18 19.99
CA ILE A 1085 16.81 -10.92 19.65
C ILE A 1085 17.28 -10.36 18.30
N ALA A 1086 16.43 -9.54 17.67
CA ALA A 1086 16.71 -8.84 16.41
C ALA A 1086 16.56 -7.31 16.55
N LEU A 1087 17.68 -6.60 16.78
CA LEU A 1087 17.70 -5.15 16.99
C LEU A 1087 18.03 -4.38 15.71
N SER A 1088 17.20 -3.42 15.29
CA SER A 1088 17.49 -2.55 14.13
C SER A 1088 17.30 -1.07 14.50
N PRO A 1089 17.81 -0.13 13.68
CA PRO A 1089 17.43 1.28 13.79
C PRO A 1089 15.92 1.46 13.65
N PHE A 1090 15.37 2.45 14.36
CA PHE A 1090 14.01 2.95 14.17
C PHE A 1090 14.05 4.30 13.47
N PHE A 1091 13.45 4.38 12.29
CA PHE A 1091 13.43 5.58 11.46
C PHE A 1091 12.24 6.47 11.84
N GLY A 1092 12.41 7.79 11.71
CA GLY A 1092 11.28 8.71 11.72
C GLY A 1092 10.28 8.39 10.60
N VAL A 1093 9.05 8.88 10.74
CA VAL A 1093 7.98 8.63 9.77
C VAL A 1093 7.88 9.81 8.81
N SER A 1094 8.20 9.57 7.55
CA SER A 1094 8.43 10.62 6.55
C SER A 1094 7.23 11.50 6.33
N TYR A 1095 6.02 10.96 6.46
CA TYR A 1095 4.77 11.68 6.27
C TYR A 1095 4.19 12.28 7.58
N LEU A 1096 4.89 12.15 8.69
CA LEU A 1096 4.54 12.76 9.99
C LEU A 1096 5.50 13.88 10.38
N GLU A 1097 6.78 13.73 10.03
CA GLU A 1097 7.83 14.67 10.36
C GLU A 1097 8.89 14.68 9.25
N THR A 1098 9.63 15.78 9.14
CA THR A 1098 10.63 15.85 8.09
C THR A 1098 11.89 15.06 8.43
N ILE A 1099 12.28 14.20 7.50
CA ILE A 1099 13.48 13.36 7.58
C ILE A 1099 14.58 13.95 6.72
N GLY A 1100 15.84 13.70 7.08
CA GLY A 1100 17.00 14.15 6.31
C GLY A 1100 17.44 15.58 6.63
N ARG A 1101 18.63 15.95 6.14
CA ARG A 1101 19.23 17.27 6.37
C ARG A 1101 18.60 18.31 5.43
N THR A 1102 17.47 18.89 5.82
CA THR A 1102 16.87 20.01 5.07
C THR A 1102 17.46 21.38 5.41
N ASP A 1103 18.63 21.47 6.05
CA ASP A 1103 19.24 22.78 6.32
C ASP A 1103 19.85 23.36 5.04
N ARG A 1104 19.00 23.53 4.02
CA ARG A 1104 19.19 24.46 2.92
C ARG A 1104 18.45 25.76 3.27
N SER A 1105 18.57 26.25 4.51
CA SER A 1105 18.10 27.57 4.88
C SER A 1105 19.19 28.59 4.57
N CYS A 1106 18.80 29.75 4.06
CA CYS A 1106 19.71 30.87 3.86
C CYS A 1106 20.35 31.25 5.20
N CYS A 1107 21.68 31.32 5.25
CA CYS A 1107 22.44 31.69 6.46
C CYS A 1107 22.04 33.07 7.01
N VAL A 1108 21.44 33.92 6.16
CA VAL A 1108 21.03 35.29 6.52
C VAL A 1108 19.55 35.36 6.89
N CYS A 1109 18.66 35.02 5.95
CA CYS A 1109 17.23 35.28 6.10
C CYS A 1109 16.40 34.03 6.41
N ARG A 1110 17.03 32.86 6.54
CA ARG A 1110 16.39 31.55 6.78
C ARG A 1110 15.40 31.07 5.70
N ALA A 1111 15.11 31.86 4.66
CA ALA A 1111 14.37 31.41 3.48
C ALA A 1111 15.10 30.25 2.75
N LYS A 1112 14.39 29.52 1.90
CA LYS A 1112 14.92 28.38 1.12
C LYS A 1112 16.16 28.81 0.31
N ALA A 1113 17.28 28.11 0.50
CA ALA A 1113 18.58 28.43 -0.09
C ALA A 1113 18.76 27.79 -1.47
N GLY A 1114 19.01 28.60 -2.49
CA GLY A 1114 19.33 28.16 -3.85
C GLY A 1114 20.82 28.02 -4.10
N LEU A 1115 21.64 28.88 -3.50
CA LEU A 1115 23.08 29.02 -3.73
C LEU A 1115 23.88 28.42 -2.56
N THR A 1116 25.00 27.77 -2.88
CA THR A 1116 25.99 27.31 -1.89
C THR A 1116 27.26 28.12 -2.08
N CYS A 1117 27.92 28.52 -0.98
CA CYS A 1117 29.19 29.22 -1.04
C CYS A 1117 30.22 28.34 -1.76
N PRO A 1118 30.82 28.81 -2.88
CA PRO A 1118 31.74 27.99 -3.68
C PRO A 1118 33.05 27.69 -2.94
N LYS A 1119 33.43 28.52 -1.94
CA LYS A 1119 34.65 28.34 -1.15
C LYS A 1119 34.48 27.36 0.01
N CYS A 1120 33.60 27.66 0.97
CA CYS A 1120 33.46 26.81 2.17
C CYS A 1120 32.61 25.57 1.93
N LYS A 1121 31.79 25.54 0.86
CA LYS A 1121 30.78 24.51 0.55
C LYS A 1121 29.79 24.19 1.69
N LYS A 1122 29.78 25.00 2.75
CA LYS A 1122 28.99 24.83 3.98
C LYS A 1122 27.85 25.85 4.06
N ASP A 1123 28.14 27.13 3.89
CA ASP A 1123 27.16 28.20 3.99
C ASP A 1123 26.33 28.32 2.71
N ARG A 1124 25.04 28.60 2.87
CA ARG A 1124 24.05 28.58 1.79
C ARG A 1124 23.17 29.84 1.83
N TYR A 1125 22.73 30.30 0.67
CA TYR A 1125 22.02 31.57 0.52
C TYR A 1125 20.80 31.42 -0.40
N CYS A 1126 19.71 32.14 -0.12
CA CYS A 1126 18.52 32.16 -0.99
C CYS A 1126 18.76 32.89 -2.32
N GLY A 1127 19.78 33.76 -2.37
CA GLY A 1127 20.13 34.55 -3.54
C GLY A 1127 21.45 35.28 -3.33
N GLN A 1128 21.98 35.87 -4.40
CA GLN A 1128 23.24 36.65 -4.34
C GLN A 1128 23.17 37.81 -3.33
N ILE A 1129 21.98 38.37 -3.09
CA ILE A 1129 21.76 39.45 -2.13
C ILE A 1129 22.13 38.99 -0.71
N CYS A 1130 21.59 37.83 -0.29
CA CYS A 1130 21.92 37.27 1.02
C CYS A 1130 23.37 36.80 1.09
N GLN A 1131 23.91 36.25 0.01
CA GLN A 1131 25.33 35.89 -0.06
C GLN A 1131 26.24 37.11 0.15
N LYS A 1132 26.00 38.21 -0.58
CA LYS A 1132 26.77 39.46 -0.44
C LYS A 1132 26.61 40.08 0.94
N LYS A 1133 25.41 39.99 1.53
CA LYS A 1133 25.12 40.49 2.88
C LYS A 1133 25.91 39.74 3.96
N ASP A 1134 25.98 38.41 3.85
CA ASP A 1134 26.77 37.58 4.77
C ASP A 1134 28.28 37.65 4.49
N TRP A 1135 28.68 37.95 3.24
CA TRP A 1135 30.07 37.91 2.79
C TRP A 1135 31.02 38.70 3.69
N LYS A 1136 30.57 39.83 4.25
CA LYS A 1136 31.38 40.64 5.18
C LYS A 1136 31.74 39.89 6.46
N ARG A 1137 30.82 39.11 7.03
CA ARG A 1137 31.06 38.23 8.19
C ARG A 1137 31.79 36.96 7.78
N HIS A 1138 31.34 36.36 6.68
CA HIS A 1138 31.79 35.06 6.20
C HIS A 1138 33.23 35.08 5.65
N LYS A 1139 33.70 36.22 5.10
CA LYS A 1139 35.09 36.40 4.63
C LYS A 1139 36.11 36.32 5.76
N ILE A 1140 35.75 36.75 6.98
CA ILE A 1140 36.65 36.73 8.15
C ILE A 1140 36.95 35.28 8.57
N ALA A 1141 35.95 34.40 8.54
CA ALA A 1141 36.10 32.98 8.82
C ALA A 1141 36.98 32.21 7.81
N HIS A 1142 37.31 32.80 6.66
CA HIS A 1142 38.23 32.23 5.67
C HIS A 1142 39.70 32.60 5.92
N HIS A 1143 39.98 33.63 6.72
CA HIS A 1143 41.35 33.98 7.09
C HIS A 1143 41.90 33.05 8.19
N ASP A 1144 41.04 32.53 9.07
CA ASP A 1144 41.45 31.64 10.18
C ASP A 1144 41.61 30.15 9.80
N LEU A 1145 41.32 29.77 8.56
CA LEU A 1145 41.43 28.38 8.07
C LEU A 1145 42.74 28.09 7.32
N PHE A 1146 43.70 29.04 7.32
CA PHE A 1146 45.03 28.85 6.75
C PHE A 1146 46.18 28.93 7.80
N GLU A 1147 45.85 28.95 9.09
CA GLU A 1147 46.86 28.92 10.19
C GLU A 1147 46.67 27.77 11.21
N LYS A 1148 45.96 26.69 10.88
CA LYS A 1148 46.00 25.43 11.65
C LYS A 1148 46.01 24.19 10.78
#